data_AF-A0A2A2R9X3-F1
#
_entry.id   AF-A0A2A2R9X3-F1
#
_cell.length_a   1.000
_cell.length_b   1.000
_cell.length_c   1.000
_cell.angle_alpha   90.00
_cell.angle_beta   90.00
_cell.angle_gamma   90.00
#
_symmetry.space_group_name_H-M   'P 1'
#
loop_
_entity.id
_entity.type
_entity.pdbx_description
1 polymer ?
#
loop_
_entity_poly.entity_id
_entity_poly.type
_entity_poly.pdbx_seq_one_letter_code
_entity_poly.pdbx_strand_id
1 'polypeptide(L)'
;MFSLFPMNRFLVLAYCLGVTLACADTTPAPNLVSNPGFEEGTAPWAENNWLHNEVRFLRDKVNPHSGTFSYMMQFTKSIHDPITQFLYPALAVRSNQTLRVSYWARGISNGPALHLLLRKGQEPYTVYFRAESIPTEQWQEFVYTISLPPKLDSETVQLAFQLRGVGTIWVDDVSVTEMPAVEEGEAPRENPIRNASFEAGRDGWTGTFRTREFGTAWEESGSNSPSPEGARLSTTEAPGAPHGRRYLSFDIPAQGRAVVTSAYFPARYGRPMTLKFSLRASTPVSFHASLASGKNANVRLDGGSTLQASSEWKTFSVPATLNPAPSGVYCVFFEFPQPAHYDIDAVTLTENENPGVALFPPAFSISPTTQTPTAHLYSLNQDGKFQLQIAGAKGSPNWPGVVTVRDYLDQTVAQVEVNVPLDAEGYGQASFSVPTNRYGAFRMEARRLDGVATEQSPSWWQKWLGPKKAETPKIATGPLLAEQIYSVLPDLPAPAERPDSYFGSHVDLNSYNLEIARRAGFRWLRLYPPLMTQWMAMEHTPGNWNFQTENVVKAKAQGFRILANLGTAPDFAADVDPKAEKARWTRSYPPADLNRWKDYVVRSFNAFSSCVDAWEIWNEPDGGYLKVRPGLDKTEVYFSLLKAAREALDSTGKPAFVTGPAIANINAPLGWGILDKGAAEYLDAFSFHFYSLAAGGSNPDIDFLNAVMAHYATYRGKNQTPLALWHTEGGIYLAGSQSWLQTYRIPPSSVVTPSQSAASMVRSAIYFKANGVKRHFAYQSGTSEAGRRTPEDITCGFIDVTGIPGPGIAAHAAMVSQVEDANGTGFETRVIENIRVRVAHFAGAKEKVDVYWAENSLALAKVLGPSFEGKVFDVMGNPLSVPNAVIGEYPVYVRSALNR
;
A
#
# COMPACT_ATOMS: atom_id res chain seq x y z
N MET A 1 -19.17 18.31 -56.15
CA MET A 1 -18.92 16.87 -56.40
C MET A 1 -17.77 16.42 -55.50
N PHE A 2 -18.02 15.33 -54.80
CA PHE A 2 -17.33 14.80 -53.63
C PHE A 2 -15.91 14.23 -53.89
N SER A 3 -14.98 14.41 -52.93
CA SER A 3 -14.14 13.38 -52.26
C SER A 3 -12.89 14.05 -51.63
N LEU A 4 -12.87 14.39 -50.34
CA LEU A 4 -12.49 13.55 -49.17
C LEU A 4 -11.11 12.87 -49.26
N PHE A 5 -10.15 13.45 -48.53
CA PHE A 5 -8.99 12.77 -47.93
C PHE A 5 -9.45 11.76 -46.85
N PRO A 6 -8.59 10.78 -46.49
CA PRO A 6 -8.13 10.84 -45.10
C PRO A 6 -6.66 10.47 -44.85
N MET A 7 -6.15 11.12 -43.80
CA MET A 7 -4.90 10.91 -43.09
C MET A 7 -4.84 9.54 -42.41
N ASN A 8 -3.67 8.88 -42.50
CA ASN A 8 -3.29 7.72 -41.71
C ASN A 8 -3.21 8.07 -40.21
N ARG A 9 -4.06 7.44 -39.39
CA ARG A 9 -3.92 7.37 -37.93
C ARG A 9 -3.28 6.03 -37.56
N PHE A 10 -2.17 6.08 -36.85
CA PHE A 10 -1.53 4.94 -36.19
C PHE A 10 -2.42 4.46 -35.04
N LEU A 11 -2.87 3.21 -35.12
CA LEU A 11 -3.51 2.45 -34.04
C LEU A 11 -2.41 1.71 -33.26
N VAL A 12 -2.24 2.07 -32.00
CA VAL A 12 -1.46 1.30 -31.01
C VAL A 12 -2.35 0.14 -30.57
N LEU A 13 -2.07 -1.06 -31.07
CA LEU A 13 -2.70 -2.30 -30.60
C LEU A 13 -1.94 -2.77 -29.35
N ALA A 14 -2.59 -2.70 -28.18
CA ALA A 14 -2.11 -3.33 -26.96
C ALA A 14 -2.23 -4.86 -27.12
N TYR A 15 -1.09 -5.53 -27.33
CA TYR A 15 -1.02 -6.99 -27.29
C TYR A 15 -1.02 -7.45 -25.82
N CYS A 16 -2.22 -7.71 -25.28
CA CYS A 16 -2.36 -8.57 -24.11
C CYS A 16 -2.10 -10.01 -24.56
N LEU A 17 -1.02 -10.63 -24.08
CA LEU A 17 -0.86 -12.08 -24.15
C LEU A 17 -1.90 -12.73 -23.23
N GLY A 18 -3.12 -12.86 -23.73
CA GLY A 18 -4.09 -13.79 -23.20
C GLY A 18 -3.58 -15.20 -23.52
N VAL A 19 -3.39 -16.01 -22.49
CA VAL A 19 -3.38 -17.47 -22.67
C VAL A 19 -4.75 -17.81 -23.25
N THR A 20 -4.80 -18.14 -24.53
CA THR A 20 -6.00 -18.70 -25.15
C THR A 20 -6.25 -20.07 -24.54
N LEU A 21 -7.06 -20.12 -23.48
CA LEU A 21 -7.81 -21.31 -23.15
C LEU A 21 -8.69 -21.62 -24.36
N ALA A 22 -8.49 -22.78 -24.97
CA ALA A 22 -9.47 -23.32 -25.90
C ALA A 22 -10.76 -23.57 -25.11
N CYS A 23 -11.71 -22.63 -25.18
CA CYS A 23 -13.03 -22.84 -24.62
C CYS A 23 -13.72 -23.94 -25.45
N ALA A 24 -14.03 -25.06 -24.81
CA ALA A 24 -15.17 -25.86 -25.23
C ALA A 24 -16.41 -24.96 -25.20
N ASP A 25 -17.36 -25.18 -26.12
CA ASP A 25 -18.66 -24.51 -26.17
C ASP A 25 -19.46 -24.78 -24.88
N THR A 26 -19.18 -24.00 -23.83
CA THR A 26 -20.00 -23.92 -22.62
C THR A 26 -20.81 -22.65 -22.74
N THR A 27 -22.13 -22.78 -22.87
CA THR A 27 -23.06 -21.65 -22.75
C THR A 27 -22.71 -20.87 -21.47
N PRO A 28 -22.49 -19.55 -21.53
CA PRO A 28 -22.17 -18.76 -20.34
C PRO A 28 -23.24 -18.97 -19.27
N ALA A 29 -22.83 -19.12 -18.01
CA ALA A 29 -23.78 -19.22 -16.90
C ALA A 29 -24.74 -18.02 -16.95
N PRO A 30 -26.05 -18.23 -16.75
CA PRO A 30 -27.02 -17.15 -16.85
C PRO A 30 -26.72 -16.08 -15.78
N ASN A 31 -26.89 -14.82 -16.15
CA ASN A 31 -26.80 -13.71 -15.22
C ASN A 31 -27.99 -13.78 -14.24
N LEU A 32 -27.70 -13.80 -12.94
CA LEU A 32 -28.69 -13.80 -11.86
C LEU A 32 -29.35 -12.44 -11.66
N VAL A 33 -28.78 -11.39 -12.29
CA VAL A 33 -29.35 -10.04 -12.35
C VAL A 33 -30.09 -9.86 -13.67
N SER A 34 -31.37 -9.48 -13.58
CA SER A 34 -32.13 -8.99 -14.74
C SER A 34 -31.95 -7.48 -14.91
N ASN A 35 -32.15 -7.01 -16.15
CA ASN A 35 -31.94 -5.61 -16.54
C ASN A 35 -30.58 -5.03 -16.07
N PRO A 36 -29.46 -5.67 -16.44
CA PRO A 36 -28.13 -5.35 -15.91
C PRO A 36 -27.56 -4.00 -16.40
N GLY A 37 -28.01 -3.53 -17.57
CA GLY A 37 -27.65 -2.21 -18.15
C GLY A 37 -28.82 -1.22 -18.16
N PHE A 38 -29.88 -1.47 -17.40
CA PHE A 38 -31.00 -0.53 -17.22
C PHE A 38 -31.79 -0.18 -18.50
N GLU A 39 -31.67 -0.98 -19.56
CA GLU A 39 -32.35 -0.76 -20.84
C GLU A 39 -33.88 -0.86 -20.75
N GLU A 40 -34.39 -1.67 -19.83
CA GLU A 40 -35.83 -2.00 -19.74
C GLU A 40 -36.57 -1.18 -18.66
N GLY A 41 -35.96 -0.11 -18.13
CA GLY A 41 -36.47 0.57 -16.94
C GLY A 41 -35.47 0.56 -15.80
N THR A 42 -35.95 0.90 -14.61
CA THR A 42 -35.17 0.77 -13.38
C THR A 42 -35.50 -0.53 -12.64
N ALA A 43 -36.71 -1.09 -12.83
CA ALA A 43 -37.07 -2.37 -12.24
C ALA A 43 -36.14 -3.51 -12.73
N PRO A 44 -35.80 -4.48 -11.87
CA PRO A 44 -36.24 -4.64 -10.48
C PRO A 44 -35.40 -3.84 -9.46
N TRP A 45 -34.45 -3.02 -9.91
CA TRP A 45 -33.62 -2.22 -9.02
C TRP A 45 -34.44 -1.17 -8.26
N ALA A 46 -34.04 -0.92 -7.02
CA ALA A 46 -34.73 -0.02 -6.12
C ALA A 46 -33.76 0.98 -5.47
N GLU A 47 -34.25 2.20 -5.36
CA GLU A 47 -33.58 3.29 -4.66
C GLU A 47 -33.85 3.16 -3.16
N ASN A 48 -32.82 3.31 -2.33
CA ASN A 48 -32.97 3.25 -0.88
C ASN A 48 -32.26 4.43 -0.22
N ASN A 49 -33.04 5.47 0.03
CA ASN A 49 -32.64 6.69 0.72
C ASN A 49 -33.40 6.87 2.05
N TRP A 50 -33.36 5.85 2.90
CA TRP A 50 -34.08 5.84 4.19
C TRP A 50 -33.61 6.92 5.18
N LEU A 51 -32.41 7.46 5.00
CA LEU A 51 -31.86 8.56 5.79
C LEU A 51 -32.28 9.94 5.27
N HIS A 52 -33.15 9.98 4.26
CA HIS A 52 -33.68 11.22 3.68
C HIS A 52 -32.58 12.20 3.24
N ASN A 53 -31.41 11.70 2.83
CA ASN A 53 -30.32 12.53 2.33
C ASN A 53 -30.72 13.21 1.02
N GLU A 54 -30.06 14.31 0.63
CA GLU A 54 -30.28 14.91 -0.68
C GLU A 54 -29.55 14.06 -1.73
N VAL A 55 -30.29 13.16 -2.37
CA VAL A 55 -29.78 12.21 -3.36
C VAL A 55 -30.73 12.15 -4.54
N ARG A 56 -30.16 12.18 -5.75
CA ARG A 56 -30.86 11.97 -7.01
C ARG A 56 -30.40 10.66 -7.64
N PHE A 57 -31.34 9.76 -7.85
CA PHE A 57 -31.15 8.56 -8.67
C PHE A 57 -31.73 8.82 -10.05
N LEU A 58 -31.01 8.43 -11.11
CA LEU A 58 -31.43 8.70 -12.47
C LEU A 58 -30.94 7.60 -13.41
N ARG A 59 -31.86 7.08 -14.24
CA ARG A 59 -31.51 6.34 -15.45
C ARG A 59 -30.93 7.33 -16.47
N ASP A 60 -29.62 7.33 -16.62
CA ASP A 60 -28.89 8.31 -17.42
C ASP A 60 -28.67 7.81 -18.84
N LYS A 61 -29.06 8.62 -19.83
CA LYS A 61 -28.83 8.36 -21.25
C LYS A 61 -27.59 9.05 -21.80
N VAL A 62 -26.97 9.93 -21.00
CA VAL A 62 -25.86 10.77 -21.45
C VAL A 62 -24.55 10.00 -21.32
N ASN A 63 -24.42 9.19 -20.27
CA ASN A 63 -23.20 8.48 -19.95
C ASN A 63 -23.43 6.97 -19.82
N PRO A 64 -23.86 6.23 -20.86
CA PRO A 64 -23.82 4.77 -20.82
C PRO A 64 -22.38 4.25 -20.92
N HIS A 65 -22.11 3.06 -20.37
CA HIS A 65 -20.90 2.29 -20.71
C HIS A 65 -21.18 1.47 -21.98
N SER A 66 -22.28 0.72 -21.97
CA SER A 66 -22.81 -0.02 -23.10
C SER A 66 -24.31 0.28 -23.24
N GLY A 67 -24.93 -0.12 -24.35
CA GLY A 67 -26.36 0.15 -24.57
C GLY A 67 -26.71 1.65 -24.64
N THR A 68 -27.90 1.99 -24.14
CA THR A 68 -28.49 3.33 -24.17
C THR A 68 -28.45 4.02 -22.82
N PHE A 69 -28.47 3.25 -21.73
CA PHE A 69 -28.63 3.76 -20.37
C PHE A 69 -27.53 3.26 -19.44
N SER A 70 -27.21 4.08 -18.44
CA SER A 70 -26.57 3.68 -17.19
C SER A 70 -27.41 4.13 -16.02
N TYR A 71 -27.00 3.82 -14.80
CA TYR A 71 -27.68 4.28 -13.60
C TYR A 71 -26.81 5.20 -12.75
N MET A 72 -27.25 6.45 -12.60
CA MET A 72 -26.55 7.51 -11.86
C MET A 72 -27.10 7.63 -10.44
N MET A 73 -26.20 7.70 -9.46
CA MET A 73 -26.44 8.10 -8.08
C MET A 73 -25.71 9.41 -7.80
N GLN A 74 -26.44 10.50 -7.65
CA GLN A 74 -25.89 11.83 -7.34
C GLN A 74 -26.28 12.22 -5.91
N PHE A 75 -25.35 12.06 -4.98
CA PHE A 75 -25.49 12.44 -3.58
C PHE A 75 -24.94 13.85 -3.39
N THR A 76 -25.80 14.84 -3.13
CA THR A 76 -25.40 16.25 -3.04
C THR A 76 -25.17 16.72 -1.61
N LYS A 77 -25.89 16.16 -0.62
CA LYS A 77 -25.77 16.60 0.77
C LYS A 77 -26.31 15.58 1.78
N SER A 78 -25.52 15.32 2.83
CA SER A 78 -25.93 14.52 3.97
C SER A 78 -26.81 15.32 4.92
N ILE A 79 -27.99 14.78 5.26
CA ILE A 79 -28.85 15.32 6.32
C ILE A 79 -28.60 14.58 7.64
N HIS A 80 -28.37 13.26 7.55
CA HIS A 80 -28.04 12.39 8.68
C HIS A 80 -26.69 11.70 8.44
N ASP A 81 -26.60 10.39 8.67
CA ASP A 81 -25.44 9.60 8.28
C ASP A 81 -25.23 9.68 6.75
N PRO A 82 -23.99 9.80 6.26
CA PRO A 82 -23.70 10.06 4.86
C PRO A 82 -23.80 8.79 4.03
N ILE A 83 -24.95 8.12 4.03
CA ILE A 83 -25.15 6.82 3.39
C ILE A 83 -26.38 6.86 2.49
N THR A 84 -26.24 6.30 1.29
CA THR A 84 -27.38 6.01 0.40
C THR A 84 -27.12 4.73 -0.39
N GLN A 85 -28.19 4.09 -0.89
CA GLN A 85 -28.10 2.78 -1.52
C GLN A 85 -28.96 2.69 -2.80
N PHE A 86 -28.47 1.91 -3.75
CA PHE A 86 -29.20 1.40 -4.90
C PHE A 86 -29.10 -0.12 -4.88
N LEU A 87 -30.23 -0.82 -4.84
CA LEU A 87 -30.26 -2.24 -4.52
C LEU A 87 -31.01 -3.07 -5.55
N TYR A 88 -30.55 -4.32 -5.72
CA TYR A 88 -31.27 -5.39 -6.38
C TYR A 88 -31.94 -6.25 -5.30
N PRO A 89 -33.28 -6.32 -5.26
CA PRO A 89 -34.03 -6.69 -4.05
C PRO A 89 -34.06 -8.19 -3.73
N ALA A 90 -33.82 -9.06 -4.70
CA ALA A 90 -33.83 -10.51 -4.49
C ALA A 90 -32.92 -11.20 -5.50
N LEU A 91 -31.75 -11.64 -5.05
CA LEU A 91 -30.80 -12.40 -5.85
C LEU A 91 -31.03 -13.90 -5.63
N ALA A 92 -31.26 -14.67 -6.70
CA ALA A 92 -31.49 -16.11 -6.60
C ALA A 92 -30.18 -16.86 -6.31
N VAL A 93 -29.86 -17.03 -5.02
CA VAL A 93 -28.61 -17.66 -4.57
C VAL A 93 -28.84 -18.77 -3.55
N ARG A 94 -27.82 -19.58 -3.29
CA ARG A 94 -27.88 -20.68 -2.31
C ARG A 94 -26.61 -20.77 -1.46
N SER A 95 -26.72 -21.42 -0.30
CA SER A 95 -25.56 -21.69 0.56
C SER A 95 -24.43 -22.37 -0.19
N ASN A 96 -23.18 -22.04 0.14
CA ASN A 96 -21.96 -22.58 -0.47
C ASN A 96 -21.80 -22.34 -1.99
N GLN A 97 -22.69 -21.56 -2.62
CA GLN A 97 -22.51 -21.16 -4.01
C GLN A 97 -21.33 -20.20 -4.13
N THR A 98 -20.54 -20.34 -5.20
CA THR A 98 -19.52 -19.35 -5.55
C THR A 98 -19.96 -18.56 -6.77
N LEU A 99 -19.88 -17.23 -6.67
CA LEU A 99 -20.38 -16.29 -7.66
C LEU A 99 -19.21 -15.46 -8.21
N ARG A 100 -19.25 -15.17 -9.52
CA ARG A 100 -18.50 -14.07 -10.13
C ARG A 100 -19.43 -12.87 -10.24
N VAL A 101 -19.06 -11.77 -9.59
CA VAL A 101 -19.75 -10.48 -9.70
C VAL A 101 -18.88 -9.53 -10.50
N SER A 102 -19.41 -8.92 -11.56
CA SER A 102 -18.77 -7.81 -12.26
C SER A 102 -19.74 -6.66 -12.52
N TYR A 103 -19.22 -5.45 -12.65
CA TYR A 103 -19.97 -4.28 -13.07
C TYR A 103 -19.01 -3.22 -13.61
N TRP A 104 -19.51 -2.36 -14.48
CA TRP A 104 -18.80 -1.15 -14.88
C TRP A 104 -19.22 -0.01 -13.97
N ALA A 105 -18.25 0.81 -13.53
CA ALA A 105 -18.54 2.04 -12.81
C ALA A 105 -17.65 3.19 -13.28
N ARG A 106 -18.21 4.40 -13.25
CA ARG A 106 -17.48 5.67 -13.37
C ARG A 106 -17.97 6.63 -12.30
N GLY A 107 -17.15 7.60 -11.94
CA GLY A 107 -17.43 8.60 -10.93
C GLY A 107 -17.00 9.99 -11.38
N ILE A 108 -16.90 10.89 -10.41
CA ILE A 108 -16.25 12.20 -10.57
C ILE A 108 -14.87 12.15 -9.90
N SER A 109 -13.94 13.00 -10.34
CA SER A 109 -12.66 13.18 -9.64
C SER A 109 -12.87 13.40 -8.13
N ASN A 110 -12.12 12.68 -7.30
CA ASN A 110 -12.23 12.70 -5.83
C ASN A 110 -13.63 12.33 -5.29
N GLY A 111 -14.42 11.58 -6.06
CA GLY A 111 -15.71 11.07 -5.62
C GLY A 111 -15.59 10.03 -4.48
N PRO A 112 -16.69 9.78 -3.75
CA PRO A 112 -16.74 8.76 -2.70
C PRO A 112 -16.51 7.36 -3.29
N ALA A 113 -16.05 6.44 -2.47
CA ALA A 113 -15.99 5.03 -2.88
C ALA A 113 -17.39 4.45 -3.07
N LEU A 114 -17.51 3.57 -4.06
CA LEU A 114 -18.68 2.72 -4.30
C LEU A 114 -18.49 1.41 -3.55
N HIS A 115 -19.34 1.14 -2.56
CA HIS A 115 -19.31 -0.14 -1.87
C HIS A 115 -20.31 -1.11 -2.52
N LEU A 116 -19.83 -2.29 -2.90
CA LEU A 116 -20.67 -3.43 -3.26
C LEU A 116 -20.95 -4.26 -2.01
N LEU A 117 -22.21 -4.56 -1.73
CA LEU A 117 -22.61 -5.45 -0.65
C LEU A 117 -23.47 -6.58 -1.19
N LEU A 118 -23.26 -7.77 -0.67
CA LEU A 118 -24.24 -8.85 -0.70
C LEU A 118 -24.71 -9.10 0.72
N ARG A 119 -26.00 -8.92 1.01
CA ARG A 119 -26.52 -8.96 2.39
C ARG A 119 -27.92 -9.53 2.48
N LYS A 120 -28.32 -9.91 3.69
CA LYS A 120 -29.73 -10.16 4.01
C LYS A 120 -30.55 -8.87 3.83
N GLY A 121 -31.71 -8.98 3.20
CA GLY A 121 -32.61 -7.85 2.89
C GLY A 121 -33.53 -7.44 4.04
N GLN A 122 -33.44 -8.13 5.17
CA GLN A 122 -34.19 -7.86 6.40
C GLN A 122 -33.25 -7.79 7.60
N GLU A 123 -33.68 -7.11 8.67
CA GLU A 123 -32.93 -7.03 9.93
C GLU A 123 -32.51 -8.43 10.42
N PRO A 124 -31.26 -8.65 10.86
CA PRO A 124 -30.20 -7.67 11.16
C PRO A 124 -29.30 -7.26 9.97
N TYR A 125 -29.76 -7.41 8.73
CA TYR A 125 -29.04 -7.03 7.50
C TYR A 125 -27.62 -7.62 7.41
N THR A 126 -27.48 -8.88 7.83
CA THR A 126 -26.19 -9.60 7.83
C THR A 126 -25.51 -9.47 6.47
N VAL A 127 -24.31 -8.89 6.47
CA VAL A 127 -23.49 -8.72 5.27
C VAL A 127 -22.73 -10.02 5.02
N TYR A 128 -23.00 -10.66 3.90
CA TYR A 128 -22.31 -11.87 3.45
C TYR A 128 -21.05 -11.56 2.65
N PHE A 129 -21.04 -10.41 1.97
CA PHE A 129 -19.87 -9.90 1.25
C PHE A 129 -19.87 -8.37 1.22
N ARG A 130 -18.68 -7.78 1.26
CA ARG A 130 -18.46 -6.35 1.04
C ARG A 130 -17.20 -6.16 0.21
N ALA A 131 -17.30 -5.38 -0.84
CA ALA A 131 -16.17 -4.83 -1.56
C ALA A 131 -16.28 -3.32 -1.66
N GLU A 132 -15.14 -2.69 -1.94
CA GLU A 132 -15.03 -1.26 -2.19
C GLU A 132 -14.36 -1.07 -3.54
N SER A 133 -14.94 -0.18 -4.33
CA SER A 133 -14.42 0.28 -5.62
C SER A 133 -14.30 1.79 -5.56
N ILE A 134 -13.27 2.34 -6.18
CA ILE A 134 -13.11 3.78 -6.30
C ILE A 134 -13.16 4.13 -7.79
N PRO A 135 -14.35 4.42 -8.34
CA PRO A 135 -14.48 4.75 -9.76
C PRO A 135 -13.78 6.07 -10.11
N THR A 136 -13.14 6.10 -11.28
CA THR A 136 -12.57 7.33 -11.87
C THR A 136 -13.58 7.99 -12.83
N GLU A 137 -13.21 9.12 -13.45
CA GLU A 137 -14.02 9.73 -14.51
C GLU A 137 -14.16 8.83 -15.75
N GLN A 138 -13.28 7.83 -15.91
CA GLN A 138 -13.38 6.82 -16.97
C GLN A 138 -14.16 5.61 -16.47
N TRP A 139 -14.85 4.95 -17.39
CA TRP A 139 -15.48 3.66 -17.13
C TRP A 139 -14.44 2.59 -16.80
N GLN A 140 -14.67 1.87 -15.72
CA GLN A 140 -13.81 0.78 -15.26
C GLN A 140 -14.66 -0.43 -14.88
N GLU A 141 -14.22 -1.61 -15.30
CA GLU A 141 -14.81 -2.87 -14.83
C GLU A 141 -14.23 -3.24 -13.46
N PHE A 142 -15.11 -3.57 -12.52
CA PHE A 142 -14.77 -4.17 -11.24
C PHE A 142 -15.25 -5.61 -11.20
N VAL A 143 -14.40 -6.54 -10.79
CA VAL A 143 -14.69 -7.99 -10.79
C VAL A 143 -14.33 -8.59 -9.43
N TYR A 144 -15.26 -9.36 -8.87
CA TYR A 144 -15.12 -10.03 -7.58
C TYR A 144 -15.57 -11.50 -7.67
N THR A 145 -14.92 -12.37 -6.89
CA THR A 145 -15.38 -13.75 -6.66
C THR A 145 -15.85 -13.87 -5.22
N ILE A 146 -17.07 -14.37 -5.03
CA ILE A 146 -17.76 -14.43 -3.73
C ILE A 146 -18.16 -15.87 -3.44
N SER A 147 -17.68 -16.45 -2.33
CA SER A 147 -18.19 -17.72 -1.82
C SER A 147 -19.21 -17.46 -0.71
N LEU A 148 -20.44 -17.94 -0.89
CA LEU A 148 -21.51 -17.74 0.08
C LEU A 148 -21.37 -18.67 1.28
N PRO A 149 -21.72 -18.21 2.49
CA PRO A 149 -21.58 -19.01 3.69
C PRO A 149 -22.47 -20.26 3.67
N PRO A 150 -22.14 -21.29 4.48
CA PRO A 150 -22.96 -22.50 4.59
C PRO A 150 -24.36 -22.22 5.17
N LYS A 151 -24.48 -21.17 5.98
CA LYS A 151 -25.76 -20.68 6.50
C LYS A 151 -26.12 -19.38 5.78
N LEU A 152 -27.06 -19.48 4.85
CA LEU A 152 -27.56 -18.36 4.06
C LEU A 152 -29.08 -18.29 4.16
N ASP A 153 -29.62 -17.10 4.38
CA ASP A 153 -31.05 -16.82 4.24
C ASP A 153 -31.32 -16.44 2.77
N SER A 154 -31.35 -17.46 1.91
CA SER A 154 -31.30 -17.32 0.45
C SER A 154 -32.43 -16.50 -0.15
N GLU A 155 -33.61 -16.51 0.47
CA GLU A 155 -34.82 -15.87 -0.08
C GLU A 155 -34.79 -14.34 0.01
N THR A 156 -33.93 -13.79 0.86
CA THR A 156 -33.87 -12.35 1.14
C THR A 156 -32.55 -11.72 0.74
N VAL A 157 -31.67 -12.44 0.02
CA VAL A 157 -30.36 -11.90 -0.34
C VAL A 157 -30.49 -10.76 -1.35
N GLN A 158 -29.87 -9.63 -1.04
CA GLN A 158 -29.83 -8.42 -1.85
C GLN A 158 -28.42 -8.09 -2.29
N LEU A 159 -28.28 -7.61 -3.53
CA LEU A 159 -27.10 -6.90 -3.99
C LEU A 159 -27.32 -5.41 -3.75
N ALA A 160 -26.37 -4.70 -3.15
CA ALA A 160 -26.49 -3.27 -2.91
C ALA A 160 -25.22 -2.54 -3.31
N PHE A 161 -25.39 -1.48 -4.10
CA PHE A 161 -24.41 -0.44 -4.30
C PHE A 161 -24.66 0.66 -3.26
N GLN A 162 -23.62 1.00 -2.50
CA GLN A 162 -23.72 1.98 -1.41
C GLN A 162 -22.70 3.09 -1.60
N LEU A 163 -23.18 4.32 -1.53
CA LEU A 163 -22.36 5.52 -1.45
C LEU A 163 -22.26 5.99 0.00
N ARG A 164 -21.04 6.35 0.43
CA ARG A 164 -20.75 6.79 1.80
C ARG A 164 -20.22 8.23 1.87
N GLY A 165 -20.81 9.13 1.11
CA GLY A 165 -20.41 10.54 1.05
C GLY A 165 -21.02 11.26 -0.16
N VAL A 166 -20.90 12.57 -0.16
CA VAL A 166 -21.33 13.43 -1.27
C VAL A 166 -20.49 13.13 -2.52
N GLY A 167 -21.14 12.97 -3.67
CA GLY A 167 -20.50 12.73 -4.96
C GLY A 167 -21.45 12.15 -5.99
N THR A 168 -20.94 11.84 -7.18
CA THR A 168 -21.74 11.23 -8.26
C THR A 168 -21.05 10.02 -8.83
N ILE A 169 -21.79 8.92 -8.97
CA ILE A 169 -21.33 7.66 -9.55
C ILE A 169 -22.37 7.15 -10.55
N TRP A 170 -21.89 6.54 -11.63
CA TRP A 170 -22.67 5.76 -12.56
C TRP A 170 -22.25 4.30 -12.47
N VAL A 171 -23.23 3.40 -12.58
CA VAL A 171 -23.04 1.95 -12.66
C VAL A 171 -23.71 1.45 -13.93
N ASP A 172 -23.11 0.43 -14.56
CA ASP A 172 -23.63 -0.21 -15.77
C ASP A 172 -23.19 -1.69 -15.86
N ASP A 173 -23.84 -2.44 -16.74
CA ASP A 173 -23.50 -3.83 -17.10
C ASP A 173 -23.26 -4.77 -15.91
N VAL A 174 -24.19 -4.78 -14.93
CA VAL A 174 -24.02 -5.60 -13.72
C VAL A 174 -24.21 -7.09 -14.04
N SER A 175 -23.19 -7.89 -13.76
CA SER A 175 -23.21 -9.33 -13.92
C SER A 175 -23.02 -10.04 -12.59
N VAL A 176 -23.89 -10.99 -12.27
CA VAL A 176 -23.70 -11.95 -11.19
C VAL A 176 -23.93 -13.33 -11.76
N THR A 177 -22.89 -14.14 -11.87
CA THR A 177 -22.95 -15.47 -12.47
C THR A 177 -22.44 -16.52 -11.50
N GLU A 178 -23.01 -17.71 -11.55
CA GLU A 178 -22.48 -18.83 -10.79
C GLU A 178 -21.19 -19.36 -11.42
N MET A 179 -20.16 -19.56 -10.60
CA MET A 179 -18.95 -20.26 -11.01
C MET A 179 -19.18 -21.77 -10.90
N PRO A 180 -18.67 -22.57 -11.86
CA PRO A 180 -18.77 -24.03 -11.77
C PRO A 180 -18.06 -24.52 -10.51
N ALA A 181 -18.49 -25.66 -9.96
CA ALA A 181 -17.90 -26.22 -8.75
C ALA A 181 -16.45 -26.73 -8.96
N VAL A 182 -16.11 -27.08 -10.20
CA VAL A 182 -14.80 -27.60 -10.60
C VAL A 182 -14.31 -26.81 -11.79
N GLU A 183 -13.04 -26.40 -11.76
CA GLU A 183 -12.40 -25.77 -12.90
C GLU A 183 -11.96 -26.82 -13.92
N GLU A 184 -12.31 -26.60 -15.19
CA GLU A 184 -11.90 -27.47 -16.30
C GLU A 184 -10.43 -27.23 -16.71
N GLY A 185 -9.91 -28.07 -17.62
CA GLY A 185 -8.56 -27.94 -18.18
C GLY A 185 -7.63 -29.12 -17.86
N GLU A 186 -6.37 -29.04 -18.30
CA GLU A 186 -5.34 -30.05 -17.98
C GLU A 186 -4.76 -29.85 -16.58
N ALA A 187 -4.37 -30.95 -15.94
CA ALA A 187 -3.66 -30.89 -14.67
C ALA A 187 -2.27 -30.24 -14.85
N PRO A 188 -1.82 -29.38 -13.91
CA PRO A 188 -0.47 -28.84 -13.94
C PRO A 188 0.57 -29.95 -13.99
N ARG A 189 1.59 -29.78 -14.84
CA ARG A 189 2.71 -30.72 -14.96
C ARG A 189 3.89 -30.37 -14.04
N GLU A 190 3.82 -29.23 -13.37
CA GLU A 190 4.85 -28.74 -12.46
C GLU A 190 4.18 -28.21 -11.19
N ASN A 191 4.91 -28.27 -10.07
CA ASN A 191 4.52 -27.61 -8.84
C ASN A 191 4.38 -26.10 -9.10
N PRO A 192 3.21 -25.49 -8.83
CA PRO A 192 3.00 -24.07 -9.12
C PRO A 192 3.70 -23.15 -8.11
N ILE A 193 4.16 -23.70 -6.97
CA ILE A 193 4.83 -22.93 -5.92
C ILE A 193 6.26 -22.59 -6.36
N ARG A 194 6.52 -21.29 -6.48
CA ARG A 194 7.82 -20.76 -6.86
C ARG A 194 8.85 -21.00 -5.76
N ASN A 195 10.04 -21.45 -6.17
CA ASN A 195 11.20 -21.64 -5.29
C ASN A 195 10.86 -22.45 -4.02
N ALA A 196 10.12 -23.53 -4.24
CA ALA A 196 9.55 -24.44 -3.25
C ALA A 196 10.58 -25.15 -2.33
N SER A 197 11.82 -25.25 -2.78
CA SER A 197 12.94 -25.89 -2.06
C SER A 197 13.94 -24.89 -1.49
N PHE A 198 13.73 -23.58 -1.65
CA PHE A 198 14.60 -22.52 -1.11
C PHE A 198 16.06 -22.53 -1.60
N GLU A 199 16.34 -23.33 -2.62
CA GLU A 199 17.68 -23.51 -3.16
C GLU A 199 18.21 -22.27 -3.87
N ALA A 200 17.31 -21.51 -4.51
CA ALA A 200 17.61 -20.21 -5.08
C ALA A 200 17.34 -19.08 -4.05
N GLY A 201 17.51 -19.31 -2.75
CA GLY A 201 17.28 -18.31 -1.72
C GLY A 201 15.81 -18.17 -1.33
N ARG A 202 15.37 -16.98 -0.91
CA ARG A 202 14.01 -16.74 -0.38
C ARG A 202 13.01 -16.16 -1.40
N ASP A 203 13.40 -16.06 -2.66
CA ASP A 203 12.57 -15.46 -3.70
C ASP A 203 11.19 -16.14 -3.77
N GLY A 204 10.13 -15.34 -3.89
CA GLY A 204 8.75 -15.84 -3.83
C GLY A 204 8.25 -16.16 -2.42
N TRP A 205 8.96 -15.79 -1.36
CA TRP A 205 8.54 -15.98 0.03
C TRP A 205 8.73 -14.73 0.88
N THR A 206 7.73 -14.41 1.70
CA THR A 206 7.73 -13.27 2.63
C THR A 206 7.13 -13.67 3.97
N GLY A 207 7.41 -12.86 5.00
CA GLY A 207 6.93 -13.16 6.34
C GLY A 207 6.73 -11.91 7.18
N THR A 208 5.68 -11.93 8.00
CA THR A 208 5.40 -10.89 8.99
C THR A 208 5.62 -11.44 10.37
N PHE A 209 6.44 -10.75 11.15
CA PHE A 209 6.79 -11.08 12.52
C PHE A 209 6.23 -10.00 13.42
N ARG A 210 5.57 -10.37 14.52
CA ARG A 210 4.97 -9.41 15.46
C ARG A 210 5.24 -9.85 16.89
N THR A 211 5.47 -8.90 17.79
CA THR A 211 5.47 -9.08 19.25
C THR A 211 4.22 -8.47 19.86
N ARG A 212 3.75 -8.98 21.00
CA ARG A 212 2.60 -8.40 21.70
C ARG A 212 2.98 -7.00 22.19
N GLU A 213 2.24 -5.98 21.75
CA GLU A 213 2.42 -4.61 22.27
C GLU A 213 1.77 -4.40 23.64
N PHE A 214 0.71 -5.15 23.98
CA PHE A 214 -0.14 -4.86 25.15
C PHE A 214 -0.24 -5.98 26.19
N GLY A 215 0.46 -7.10 26.01
CA GLY A 215 0.25 -8.29 26.85
C GLY A 215 -1.15 -8.94 26.72
N THR A 216 -2.08 -8.36 25.95
CA THR A 216 -3.40 -8.92 25.62
C THR A 216 -3.35 -9.97 24.51
N ALA A 217 -4.47 -10.66 24.30
CA ALA A 217 -4.64 -11.51 23.13
C ALA A 217 -4.61 -10.68 21.84
N TRP A 218 -3.94 -11.21 20.82
CA TRP A 218 -3.60 -10.58 19.55
C TRP A 218 -4.76 -9.97 18.73
N GLU A 219 -6.00 -10.27 19.09
CA GLU A 219 -7.20 -9.78 18.41
C GLU A 219 -7.33 -8.26 18.47
N GLU A 220 -6.74 -7.62 19.49
CA GLU A 220 -6.88 -6.19 19.66
C GLU A 220 -5.94 -5.40 18.76
N SER A 221 -4.66 -5.79 18.61
CA SER A 221 -3.62 -4.97 17.95
C SER A 221 -3.68 -4.83 16.41
N GLY A 222 -4.43 -5.68 15.69
CA GLY A 222 -4.52 -5.62 14.23
C GLY A 222 -3.16 -5.69 13.49
N SER A 223 -3.06 -5.05 12.32
CA SER A 223 -1.88 -4.96 11.44
C SER A 223 -0.77 -4.03 11.97
N ASN A 224 -0.96 -3.40 13.13
CA ASN A 224 -0.23 -2.19 13.52
C ASN A 224 0.86 -2.39 14.58
N SER A 225 1.14 -3.63 14.99
CA SER A 225 2.26 -3.89 15.90
C SER A 225 3.61 -3.85 15.18
N PRO A 226 4.71 -3.43 15.83
CA PRO A 226 5.96 -3.21 15.16
C PRO A 226 6.62 -4.54 14.84
N SER A 227 7.38 -4.55 13.76
CA SER A 227 8.26 -5.66 13.43
C SER A 227 9.38 -5.74 14.47
N PRO A 228 9.64 -6.92 15.07
CA PRO A 228 10.74 -7.09 16.02
C PRO A 228 12.09 -6.76 15.40
N GLU A 229 13.03 -6.32 16.22
CA GLU A 229 14.41 -6.09 15.80
C GLU A 229 15.01 -7.39 15.22
N GLY A 230 15.62 -7.30 14.04
CA GLY A 230 16.25 -8.44 13.37
C GLY A 230 15.30 -9.47 12.77
N ALA A 231 13.99 -9.21 12.72
CA ALA A 231 13.03 -10.10 12.06
C ALA A 231 13.37 -10.27 10.58
N ARG A 232 13.75 -11.49 10.19
CA ARG A 232 14.18 -11.82 8.83
C ARG A 232 13.73 -13.23 8.43
N LEU A 233 13.55 -13.41 7.13
CA LEU A 233 13.48 -14.72 6.50
C LEU A 233 14.80 -14.96 5.78
N SER A 234 15.50 -16.02 6.14
CA SER A 234 16.80 -16.37 5.57
C SER A 234 16.80 -17.82 5.07
N THR A 235 17.67 -18.13 4.12
CA THR A 235 17.93 -19.52 3.76
C THR A 235 19.23 -19.98 4.39
N THR A 236 19.22 -21.18 4.95
CA THR A 236 20.39 -21.81 5.57
C THR A 236 20.83 -22.99 4.72
N GLU A 237 22.14 -23.10 4.48
CA GLU A 237 22.74 -24.25 3.80
C GLU A 237 23.31 -25.22 4.83
N ALA A 238 22.84 -26.47 4.84
CA ALA A 238 23.32 -27.49 5.76
C ALA A 238 23.08 -28.92 5.23
N PRO A 239 23.92 -29.90 5.60
CA PRO A 239 23.66 -31.30 5.29
C PRO A 239 22.39 -31.78 6.00
N GLY A 240 21.63 -32.64 5.33
CA GLY A 240 20.38 -33.19 5.87
C GLY A 240 19.15 -32.28 5.70
N ALA A 241 19.23 -31.27 4.83
CA ALA A 241 18.04 -30.61 4.31
C ALA A 241 17.09 -31.66 3.67
N PRO A 242 15.78 -31.61 3.92
CA PRO A 242 14.80 -32.52 3.31
C PRO A 242 14.86 -32.58 1.79
N HIS A 243 15.21 -31.48 1.13
CA HIS A 243 15.49 -31.43 -0.30
C HIS A 243 16.78 -30.63 -0.56
N GLY A 244 17.70 -31.21 -1.35
CA GLY A 244 18.92 -30.52 -1.78
C GLY A 244 19.87 -30.19 -0.63
N ARG A 245 20.22 -28.91 -0.47
CA ARG A 245 21.19 -28.41 0.50
C ARG A 245 20.72 -27.19 1.29
N ARG A 246 19.60 -26.55 0.92
CA ARG A 246 19.11 -25.33 1.57
C ARG A 246 17.68 -25.47 2.04
N TYR A 247 17.35 -24.71 3.09
CA TYR A 247 15.99 -24.59 3.60
C TYR A 247 15.74 -23.16 4.12
N LEU A 248 14.47 -22.79 4.22
CA LEU A 248 14.05 -21.53 4.84
C LEU A 248 14.16 -21.62 6.36
N SER A 249 14.69 -20.58 7.00
CA SER A 249 14.99 -20.55 8.43
C SER A 249 14.70 -19.17 9.02
N PHE A 250 14.08 -19.14 10.21
CA PHE A 250 13.73 -17.91 10.91
C PHE A 250 13.48 -18.12 12.41
N ASP A 251 13.61 -17.03 13.17
CA ASP A 251 13.39 -16.99 14.61
C ASP A 251 12.14 -16.18 14.96
N ILE A 252 11.32 -16.73 15.85
CA ILE A 252 10.20 -16.00 16.46
C ILE A 252 10.60 -15.65 17.89
N PRO A 253 10.73 -14.35 18.23
CA PRO A 253 11.14 -13.91 19.56
C PRO A 253 10.08 -14.25 20.61
N ALA A 254 10.46 -14.19 21.89
CA ALA A 254 9.53 -14.40 23.01
C ALA A 254 8.28 -13.51 22.87
N GLN A 255 7.10 -14.10 23.16
CA GLN A 255 5.79 -13.45 22.95
C GLN A 255 5.52 -13.01 21.49
N GLY A 256 6.29 -13.56 20.54
CA GLY A 256 6.14 -13.29 19.13
C GLY A 256 5.24 -14.30 18.42
N ARG A 257 4.86 -13.94 17.20
CA ARG A 257 4.28 -14.82 16.18
C ARG A 257 4.81 -14.47 14.81
N ALA A 258 4.71 -15.39 13.87
CA ALA A 258 4.99 -15.13 12.47
C ALA A 258 3.89 -15.68 11.57
N VAL A 259 3.71 -15.02 10.43
CA VAL A 259 2.99 -15.58 9.29
C VAL A 259 3.94 -15.59 8.12
N VAL A 260 4.12 -16.72 7.47
CA VAL A 260 4.98 -16.89 6.30
C VAL A 260 4.11 -17.27 5.11
N THR A 261 4.26 -16.52 4.01
CA THR A 261 3.44 -16.67 2.81
C THR A 261 4.31 -16.78 1.56
N SER A 262 3.87 -17.59 0.60
CA SER A 262 4.46 -17.59 -0.73
C SER A 262 3.92 -16.42 -1.58
N ALA A 263 4.58 -16.15 -2.71
CA ALA A 263 4.00 -15.48 -3.86
C ALA A 263 2.71 -16.19 -4.29
N TYR A 264 1.83 -15.44 -4.95
CA TYR A 264 0.66 -16.04 -5.56
C TYR A 264 1.05 -16.90 -6.76
N PHE A 265 0.36 -18.03 -6.91
CA PHE A 265 0.53 -18.96 -7.99
C PHE A 265 -0.84 -19.41 -8.52
N PRO A 266 -0.95 -19.75 -9.82
CA PRO A 266 -2.18 -20.27 -10.38
C PRO A 266 -2.38 -21.72 -9.93
N ALA A 267 -3.60 -22.06 -9.56
CA ALA A 267 -3.99 -23.44 -9.27
C ALA A 267 -5.47 -23.62 -9.62
N ARG A 268 -5.85 -24.85 -9.97
CA ARG A 268 -7.24 -25.15 -10.33
C ARG A 268 -8.08 -25.40 -9.10
N TYR A 269 -9.33 -24.94 -9.11
CA TYR A 269 -10.23 -25.18 -7.99
C TYR A 269 -11.15 -26.40 -8.16
N GLY A 270 -11.75 -26.84 -7.06
CA GLY A 270 -12.75 -27.91 -6.99
C GLY A 270 -12.18 -29.33 -7.10
N ARG A 271 -10.85 -29.48 -7.12
CA ARG A 271 -10.16 -30.78 -7.26
C ARG A 271 -9.38 -31.10 -5.99
N PRO A 272 -9.29 -32.38 -5.56
CA PRO A 272 -8.43 -32.78 -4.47
C PRO A 272 -6.96 -32.43 -4.73
N MET A 273 -6.34 -31.79 -3.75
CA MET A 273 -4.94 -31.41 -3.75
C MET A 273 -4.26 -31.82 -2.44
N THR A 274 -2.94 -31.88 -2.46
CA THR A 274 -2.15 -32.09 -1.24
C THR A 274 -1.00 -31.10 -1.21
N LEU A 275 -0.99 -30.26 -0.17
CA LEU A 275 0.15 -29.43 0.20
C LEU A 275 1.09 -30.29 1.06
N LYS A 276 2.30 -30.61 0.57
CA LYS A 276 3.33 -31.33 1.32
C LYS A 276 4.51 -30.42 1.62
N PHE A 277 5.08 -30.52 2.81
CA PHE A 277 6.28 -29.76 3.19
C PHE A 277 6.99 -30.47 4.35
N SER A 278 8.28 -30.21 4.50
CA SER A 278 9.05 -30.65 5.66
C SER A 278 9.29 -29.48 6.60
N LEU A 279 9.14 -29.71 7.90
CA LEU A 279 9.29 -28.68 8.92
C LEU A 279 9.91 -29.26 10.19
N ARG A 280 10.76 -28.47 10.85
CA ARG A 280 11.19 -28.68 12.24
C ARG A 280 11.18 -27.36 13.01
N ALA A 281 11.18 -27.46 14.33
CA ALA A 281 11.28 -26.34 15.24
C ALA A 281 12.19 -26.67 16.43
N SER A 282 12.90 -25.69 16.99
CA SER A 282 13.83 -25.90 18.10
C SER A 282 13.20 -26.55 19.34
N THR A 283 11.88 -26.44 19.49
CA THR A 283 11.08 -27.03 20.57
C THR A 283 9.76 -27.56 20.00
N PRO A 284 9.10 -28.52 20.66
CA PRO A 284 7.77 -28.95 20.25
C PRO A 284 6.75 -27.81 20.33
N VAL A 285 6.18 -27.44 19.18
CA VAL A 285 5.27 -26.29 19.04
C VAL A 285 4.20 -26.56 18.00
N SER A 286 3.04 -25.93 18.18
CA SER A 286 1.93 -25.97 17.23
C SER A 286 2.09 -24.90 16.16
N PHE A 287 1.68 -25.22 14.94
CA PHE A 287 1.60 -24.28 13.82
C PHE A 287 0.39 -24.61 12.93
N HIS A 288 -0.02 -23.68 12.09
CA HIS A 288 -1.10 -23.88 11.12
C HIS A 288 -0.56 -23.79 9.69
N ALA A 289 -1.06 -24.66 8.82
CA ALA A 289 -0.74 -24.66 7.39
C ALA A 289 -2.03 -24.72 6.56
N SER A 290 -2.12 -23.84 5.56
CA SER A 290 -3.27 -23.75 4.66
C SER A 290 -2.86 -23.17 3.29
N LEU A 291 -3.81 -23.18 2.35
CA LEU A 291 -3.72 -22.42 1.11
C LEU A 291 -4.65 -21.21 1.23
N ALA A 292 -4.19 -20.02 0.86
CA ALA A 292 -4.97 -18.80 0.92
C ALA A 292 -5.29 -18.27 -0.48
N SER A 293 -6.42 -17.56 -0.58
CA SER A 293 -6.80 -16.78 -1.77
C SER A 293 -7.52 -15.50 -1.36
N GLY A 294 -7.76 -14.60 -2.31
CA GLY A 294 -8.32 -13.29 -2.02
C GLY A 294 -7.31 -12.36 -1.35
N LYS A 295 -7.78 -11.23 -0.79
CA LYS A 295 -6.91 -10.17 -0.26
C LYS A 295 -7.60 -9.40 0.87
N ASN A 296 -6.82 -8.87 1.82
CA ASN A 296 -7.29 -8.12 2.99
C ASN A 296 -8.40 -8.86 3.76
N ALA A 297 -9.54 -8.22 4.00
CA ALA A 297 -10.68 -8.83 4.68
C ALA A 297 -11.32 -9.98 3.88
N ASN A 298 -10.98 -10.15 2.61
CA ASN A 298 -11.48 -11.21 1.74
C ASN A 298 -10.52 -12.41 1.64
N VAL A 299 -9.50 -12.49 2.50
CA VAL A 299 -8.63 -13.67 2.55
C VAL A 299 -9.41 -14.88 3.03
N ARG A 300 -9.43 -15.93 2.21
CA ARG A 300 -10.04 -17.22 2.53
C ARG A 300 -8.94 -18.28 2.62
N LEU A 301 -9.00 -19.11 3.67
CA LEU A 301 -8.11 -20.24 3.87
C LEU A 301 -8.82 -21.55 3.46
N ASP A 302 -8.21 -22.29 2.55
CA ASP A 302 -8.66 -23.58 2.03
C ASP A 302 -7.72 -24.68 2.58
N GLY A 303 -8.28 -25.81 3.05
CA GLY A 303 -7.52 -26.98 3.51
C GLY A 303 -6.73 -26.81 4.82
N GLY A 304 -7.07 -25.84 5.68
CA GLY A 304 -6.29 -25.53 6.88
C GLY A 304 -6.17 -26.66 7.90
N SER A 305 -4.96 -26.93 8.38
CA SER A 305 -4.66 -27.94 9.42
C SER A 305 -3.73 -27.40 10.50
N THR A 306 -4.07 -27.63 11.77
CA THR A 306 -3.17 -27.37 12.91
C THR A 306 -2.30 -28.61 13.16
N LEU A 307 -0.98 -28.41 13.16
CA LEU A 307 0.04 -29.45 13.16
C LEU A 307 1.04 -29.22 14.30
N GLN A 308 1.81 -30.25 14.65
CA GLN A 308 2.85 -30.18 15.69
C GLN A 308 4.22 -30.39 15.08
N ALA A 309 5.09 -29.39 15.24
CA ALA A 309 6.51 -29.46 14.92
C ALA A 309 7.30 -30.07 16.08
N SER A 310 8.47 -30.65 15.78
CA SER A 310 9.46 -31.11 16.75
C SER A 310 10.86 -30.70 16.30
N SER A 311 11.88 -31.02 17.09
CA SER A 311 13.30 -30.77 16.75
C SER A 311 13.79 -31.54 15.53
N GLU A 312 13.09 -32.58 15.13
CA GLU A 312 13.43 -33.41 13.99
C GLU A 312 12.65 -33.00 12.75
N TRP A 313 13.28 -33.13 11.59
CA TRP A 313 12.58 -32.94 10.32
C TRP A 313 11.43 -33.93 10.18
N LYS A 314 10.23 -33.39 9.99
CA LYS A 314 9.04 -34.18 9.70
C LYS A 314 8.36 -33.64 8.45
N THR A 315 7.95 -34.55 7.57
CA THR A 315 7.11 -34.22 6.42
C THR A 315 5.65 -34.25 6.81
N PHE A 316 4.94 -33.18 6.48
CA PHE A 316 3.52 -32.99 6.70
C PHE A 316 2.80 -33.03 5.36
N SER A 317 1.57 -33.54 5.37
CA SER A 317 0.67 -33.57 4.22
C SER A 317 -0.66 -32.97 4.64
N VAL A 318 -1.08 -31.90 3.96
CA VAL A 318 -2.30 -31.16 4.21
C VAL A 318 -3.21 -31.32 3.00
N PRO A 319 -4.29 -32.12 3.10
CA PRO A 319 -5.26 -32.25 2.01
C PRO A 319 -6.06 -30.95 1.88
N ALA A 320 -6.30 -30.53 0.64
CA ALA A 320 -7.06 -29.32 0.33
C ALA A 320 -7.94 -29.54 -0.90
N THR A 321 -9.10 -28.89 -0.92
CA THR A 321 -9.87 -28.66 -2.15
C THR A 321 -10.03 -27.16 -2.26
N LEU A 322 -9.40 -26.57 -3.27
CA LEU A 322 -9.43 -25.13 -3.46
C LEU A 322 -10.84 -24.68 -3.86
N ASN A 323 -11.31 -23.58 -3.29
CA ASN A 323 -12.52 -22.90 -3.76
C ASN A 323 -12.15 -21.90 -4.86
N PRO A 324 -13.08 -21.48 -5.74
CA PRO A 324 -12.76 -20.48 -6.76
C PRO A 324 -12.22 -19.19 -6.14
N ALA A 325 -11.19 -18.61 -6.76
CA ALA A 325 -10.49 -17.42 -6.30
C ALA A 325 -10.52 -16.31 -7.35
N PRO A 326 -10.56 -15.02 -6.94
CA PRO A 326 -10.34 -13.92 -7.86
C PRO A 326 -9.01 -14.10 -8.60
N SER A 327 -9.04 -13.97 -9.93
CA SER A 327 -7.88 -14.17 -10.83
C SER A 327 -7.27 -15.59 -10.84
N GLY A 328 -7.92 -16.59 -10.21
CA GLY A 328 -7.47 -17.98 -10.23
C GLY A 328 -6.12 -18.22 -9.53
N VAL A 329 -5.76 -17.37 -8.56
CA VAL A 329 -4.47 -17.43 -7.87
C VAL A 329 -4.61 -17.65 -6.36
N TYR A 330 -3.64 -18.38 -5.82
CA TYR A 330 -3.56 -18.84 -4.44
C TYR A 330 -2.14 -18.64 -3.90
N CYS A 331 -1.95 -18.65 -2.58
CA CYS A 331 -0.64 -18.69 -1.97
C CYS A 331 -0.59 -19.72 -0.84
N VAL A 332 0.61 -20.19 -0.47
CA VAL A 332 0.80 -20.95 0.77
C VAL A 332 0.69 -19.99 1.94
N PHE A 333 0.05 -20.43 3.02
CA PHE A 333 -0.15 -19.63 4.23
C PHE A 333 0.17 -20.44 5.48
N PHE A 334 1.32 -20.13 6.10
CA PHE A 334 1.75 -20.71 7.35
C PHE A 334 1.60 -19.72 8.50
N GLU A 335 1.01 -20.17 9.61
CA GLU A 335 0.93 -19.40 10.85
C GLU A 335 1.71 -20.08 11.96
N PHE A 336 2.58 -19.31 12.60
CA PHE A 336 3.43 -19.73 13.70
C PHE A 336 3.09 -18.90 14.94
N PRO A 337 2.16 -19.37 15.79
CA PRO A 337 1.65 -18.61 16.92
C PRO A 337 2.58 -18.62 18.15
N GLN A 338 3.71 -19.33 18.10
CA GLN A 338 4.57 -19.59 19.25
C GLN A 338 6.02 -19.21 18.97
N PRO A 339 6.78 -18.78 20.01
CA PRO A 339 8.20 -18.54 19.89
C PRO A 339 8.98 -19.85 19.74
N ALA A 340 9.75 -19.95 18.66
CA ALA A 340 10.76 -20.97 18.42
C ALA A 340 11.64 -20.54 17.23
N HIS A 341 12.74 -21.25 17.03
CA HIS A 341 13.42 -21.30 15.74
C HIS A 341 12.68 -22.30 14.84
N TYR A 342 12.39 -21.93 13.60
CA TYR A 342 11.68 -22.76 12.63
C TYR A 342 12.51 -22.93 11.36
N ASP A 343 12.53 -24.15 10.84
CA ASP A 343 13.07 -24.47 9.52
C ASP A 343 12.00 -25.14 8.66
N ILE A 344 11.89 -24.73 7.39
CA ILE A 344 10.91 -25.22 6.43
C ILE A 344 11.60 -25.56 5.12
N ASP A 345 11.24 -26.69 4.52
CA ASP A 345 11.78 -27.13 3.24
C ASP A 345 10.74 -27.92 2.42
N ALA A 346 11.06 -28.17 1.15
CA ALA A 346 10.37 -29.11 0.27
C ALA A 346 8.86 -28.85 0.10
N VAL A 347 8.45 -27.60 -0.10
CA VAL A 347 7.03 -27.22 -0.17
C VAL A 347 6.42 -27.49 -1.55
N THR A 348 5.49 -28.43 -1.64
CA THR A 348 4.89 -28.87 -2.90
C THR A 348 3.37 -28.85 -2.84
N LEU A 349 2.74 -28.53 -3.98
CA LEU A 349 1.30 -28.68 -4.16
C LEU A 349 1.05 -29.59 -5.36
N THR A 350 0.38 -30.72 -5.13
CA THR A 350 0.02 -31.68 -6.19
C THR A 350 -1.47 -31.90 -6.24
N GLU A 351 -2.04 -31.84 -7.45
CA GLU A 351 -3.43 -32.23 -7.71
C GLU A 351 -3.53 -33.76 -7.85
N ASN A 352 -4.50 -34.38 -7.16
CA ASN A 352 -4.82 -35.81 -7.23
C ASN A 352 -3.63 -36.78 -7.12
N GLU A 353 -2.58 -36.42 -6.36
CA GLU A 353 -1.31 -37.18 -6.26
C GLU A 353 -0.78 -37.69 -7.62
N ASN A 354 -0.72 -36.79 -8.61
CA ASN A 354 -0.22 -37.10 -9.94
C ASN A 354 1.31 -37.35 -9.92
N PRO A 355 1.81 -38.57 -10.21
CA PRO A 355 3.23 -38.91 -10.15
C PRO A 355 4.06 -38.28 -11.29
N GLY A 356 3.42 -37.73 -12.33
CA GLY A 356 4.09 -37.08 -13.46
C GLY A 356 4.43 -35.60 -13.22
N VAL A 357 4.15 -35.06 -12.04
CA VAL A 357 4.40 -33.64 -11.72
C VAL A 357 5.85 -33.41 -11.35
N ALA A 358 6.51 -32.45 -12.00
CA ALA A 358 7.80 -31.95 -11.56
C ALA A 358 7.64 -31.17 -10.25
N LEU A 359 8.04 -31.78 -9.13
CA LEU A 359 7.83 -31.22 -7.79
C LEU A 359 8.71 -29.99 -7.49
N PHE A 360 9.92 -29.97 -8.05
CA PHE A 360 10.91 -28.91 -7.87
C PHE A 360 11.45 -28.47 -9.23
N PRO A 361 10.65 -27.73 -10.02
CA PRO A 361 11.13 -27.16 -11.28
C PRO A 361 12.28 -26.17 -11.01
N PRO A 362 13.09 -25.82 -12.02
CA PRO A 362 14.20 -24.88 -11.84
C PRO A 362 13.76 -23.57 -11.20
N ALA A 363 14.50 -23.14 -10.17
CA ALA A 363 14.24 -21.92 -9.43
C ALA A 363 15.30 -20.85 -9.72
N PHE A 364 14.90 -19.59 -9.69
CA PHE A 364 15.73 -18.44 -10.03
C PHE A 364 15.49 -17.32 -9.03
N SER A 365 16.55 -16.62 -8.61
CA SER A 365 16.42 -15.41 -7.80
C SER A 365 17.48 -14.36 -8.13
N ILE A 366 17.13 -13.10 -7.87
CA ILE A 366 18.11 -12.02 -7.77
C ILE A 366 18.27 -11.68 -6.28
N SER A 367 19.43 -12.02 -5.74
CA SER A 367 19.73 -11.89 -4.32
C SER A 367 20.76 -10.79 -4.06
N PRO A 368 20.68 -10.08 -2.90
CA PRO A 368 21.70 -9.13 -2.50
C PRO A 368 23.05 -9.83 -2.26
N THR A 369 24.12 -9.05 -2.35
CA THR A 369 25.47 -9.49 -1.94
C THR A 369 25.80 -8.90 -0.56
N THR A 370 26.94 -9.31 0.02
CA THR A 370 27.45 -8.70 1.26
C THR A 370 27.79 -7.21 1.11
N GLN A 371 27.88 -6.69 -0.12
CA GLN A 371 28.12 -5.28 -0.42
C GLN A 371 26.83 -4.48 -0.61
N THR A 372 25.68 -5.16 -0.72
CA THR A 372 24.39 -4.49 -0.90
C THR A 372 24.02 -3.76 0.41
N PRO A 373 23.75 -2.45 0.37
CA PRO A 373 23.36 -1.70 1.56
C PRO A 373 21.98 -2.13 2.07
N THR A 374 21.72 -1.85 3.35
CA THR A 374 20.42 -2.07 3.99
C THR A 374 19.27 -1.57 3.12
N ALA A 375 18.23 -2.40 2.97
CA ALA A 375 17.04 -2.10 2.17
C ALA A 375 17.33 -1.77 0.70
N HIS A 376 18.49 -2.17 0.18
CA HIS A 376 18.93 -1.92 -1.20
C HIS A 376 18.98 -0.42 -1.56
N LEU A 377 19.29 0.43 -0.57
CA LEU A 377 19.38 1.87 -0.73
C LEU A 377 20.82 2.30 -1.02
N TYR A 378 21.13 2.53 -2.28
CA TYR A 378 22.44 2.97 -2.76
C TYR A 378 22.56 4.50 -2.77
N SER A 379 23.79 4.98 -2.63
CA SER A 379 24.15 6.37 -2.92
C SER A 379 24.56 6.50 -4.40
N LEU A 380 24.57 7.71 -4.95
CA LEU A 380 24.95 7.93 -6.35
C LEU A 380 26.38 7.43 -6.61
N ASN A 381 26.56 6.64 -7.68
CA ASN A 381 27.83 6.00 -8.08
C ASN A 381 28.43 5.01 -7.08
N GLN A 382 27.69 4.58 -6.05
CA GLN A 382 28.11 3.47 -5.20
C GLN A 382 28.16 2.16 -6.02
N ASP A 383 29.14 1.30 -5.82
CA ASP A 383 29.24 0.01 -6.54
C ASP A 383 27.98 -0.85 -6.27
N GLY A 384 27.13 -0.98 -7.29
CA GLY A 384 25.88 -1.73 -7.23
C GLY A 384 26.09 -3.15 -7.72
N LYS A 385 25.94 -4.15 -6.82
CA LYS A 385 26.14 -5.56 -7.15
C LYS A 385 25.06 -6.46 -6.56
N PHE A 386 24.59 -7.38 -7.39
CA PHE A 386 23.64 -8.43 -7.06
C PHE A 386 24.15 -9.79 -7.57
N GLN A 387 23.48 -10.86 -7.17
CA GLN A 387 23.75 -12.22 -7.65
C GLN A 387 22.49 -12.81 -8.27
N LEU A 388 22.64 -13.36 -9.47
CA LEU A 388 21.64 -14.25 -10.06
C LEU A 388 21.95 -15.66 -9.59
N GLN A 389 21.01 -16.28 -8.88
CA GLN A 389 21.11 -17.65 -8.38
C GLN A 389 20.13 -18.55 -9.12
N ILE A 390 20.58 -19.76 -9.46
CA ILE A 390 19.82 -20.77 -10.19
C ILE A 390 19.95 -22.08 -9.45
N ALA A 391 18.84 -22.80 -9.35
CA ALA A 391 18.79 -24.14 -8.76
C ALA A 391 17.96 -25.09 -9.60
N GLY A 392 18.36 -26.37 -9.67
CA GLY A 392 17.61 -27.43 -10.33
C GLY A 392 17.64 -27.41 -11.87
N ALA A 393 18.42 -26.54 -12.50
CA ALA A 393 18.53 -26.42 -13.96
C ALA A 393 19.49 -27.46 -14.56
N LYS A 394 19.15 -28.75 -14.45
CA LYS A 394 20.01 -29.86 -14.86
C LYS A 394 20.24 -29.92 -16.39
N GLY A 395 21.38 -30.51 -16.79
CA GLY A 395 21.65 -30.87 -18.18
C GLY A 395 22.33 -29.79 -19.04
N SER A 396 22.71 -28.65 -18.46
CA SER A 396 23.56 -27.64 -19.13
C SER A 396 24.64 -27.15 -18.16
N PRO A 397 25.92 -27.07 -18.57
CA PRO A 397 27.00 -26.61 -17.68
C PRO A 397 26.97 -25.09 -17.46
N ASN A 398 26.16 -24.37 -18.22
CA ASN A 398 26.03 -22.93 -18.18
C ASN A 398 24.58 -22.52 -18.47
N TRP A 399 24.13 -21.45 -17.82
CA TRP A 399 22.85 -20.82 -18.08
C TRP A 399 23.06 -19.39 -18.57
N PRO A 400 22.80 -19.10 -19.86
CA PRO A 400 22.90 -17.75 -20.39
C PRO A 400 21.60 -16.98 -20.13
N GLY A 401 21.72 -15.79 -19.55
CA GLY A 401 20.59 -14.89 -19.38
C GLY A 401 20.96 -13.43 -19.49
N VAL A 402 19.94 -12.61 -19.37
CA VAL A 402 20.03 -11.16 -19.36
C VAL A 402 19.23 -10.62 -18.20
N VAL A 403 19.85 -9.72 -17.43
CA VAL A 403 19.17 -8.91 -16.42
C VAL A 403 18.88 -7.55 -17.03
N THR A 404 17.61 -7.24 -17.23
CA THR A 404 17.14 -5.92 -17.67
C THR A 404 16.83 -5.08 -16.44
N VAL A 405 17.41 -3.88 -16.36
CA VAL A 405 17.11 -2.90 -15.31
C VAL A 405 16.13 -1.89 -15.88
N ARG A 406 15.00 -1.71 -15.19
CA ARG A 406 13.97 -0.73 -15.52
C ARG A 406 13.91 0.38 -14.49
N ASP A 407 13.69 1.61 -14.92
CA ASP A 407 13.37 2.71 -14.02
C ASP A 407 11.89 2.70 -13.60
N TYR A 408 11.50 3.67 -12.78
CA TYR A 408 10.14 3.85 -12.28
C TYR A 408 9.08 4.07 -13.37
N LEU A 409 9.45 4.40 -14.62
CA LEU A 409 8.53 4.50 -15.75
C LEU A 409 8.53 3.22 -16.60
N ASP A 410 9.09 2.12 -16.08
CA ASP A 410 9.32 0.85 -16.75
C ASP A 410 10.24 0.95 -17.99
N GLN A 411 10.99 2.06 -18.14
CA GLN A 411 11.93 2.24 -19.23
C GLN A 411 13.22 1.49 -18.95
N THR A 412 13.75 0.79 -19.96
CA THR A 412 15.02 0.08 -19.84
C THR A 412 16.17 1.07 -19.71
N VAL A 413 16.92 0.99 -18.60
CA VAL A 413 18.10 1.81 -18.35
C VAL A 413 19.42 1.05 -18.52
N ALA A 414 19.40 -0.28 -18.36
CA ALA A 414 20.55 -1.14 -18.61
C ALA A 414 20.12 -2.58 -18.93
N GLN A 415 20.97 -3.30 -19.65
CA GLN A 415 20.89 -4.75 -19.82
C GLN A 415 22.25 -5.36 -19.55
N VAL A 416 22.29 -6.40 -18.73
CA VAL A 416 23.53 -7.07 -18.32
C VAL A 416 23.41 -8.53 -18.68
N GLU A 417 24.30 -9.02 -19.53
CA GLU A 417 24.41 -10.46 -19.81
C GLU A 417 25.05 -11.15 -18.61
N VAL A 418 24.44 -12.25 -18.19
CA VAL A 418 24.89 -13.05 -17.06
C VAL A 418 24.92 -14.50 -17.52
N ASN A 419 26.10 -15.09 -17.54
CA ASN A 419 26.26 -16.52 -17.77
C ASN A 419 26.56 -17.20 -16.44
N VAL A 420 25.62 -18.00 -15.95
CA VAL A 420 25.73 -18.67 -14.66
C VAL A 420 26.33 -20.07 -14.87
N PRO A 421 27.54 -20.36 -14.36
CA PRO A 421 28.08 -21.72 -14.41
C PRO A 421 27.28 -22.62 -13.46
N LEU A 422 26.90 -23.81 -13.94
CA LEU A 422 26.09 -24.77 -13.19
C LEU A 422 26.88 -26.02 -12.83
N ASP A 423 26.68 -26.53 -11.62
CA ASP A 423 27.17 -27.85 -11.18
C ASP A 423 26.33 -29.00 -11.79
N ALA A 424 26.71 -30.24 -11.48
CA ALA A 424 26.04 -31.44 -12.02
C ALA A 424 24.57 -31.54 -11.57
N GLU A 425 24.26 -30.97 -10.42
CA GLU A 425 22.94 -30.90 -9.82
C GLU A 425 22.09 -29.75 -10.40
N GLY A 426 22.68 -28.89 -11.24
CA GLY A 426 22.01 -27.79 -11.93
C GLY A 426 21.94 -26.50 -11.12
N TYR A 427 22.87 -26.29 -10.19
CA TYR A 427 22.94 -25.12 -9.34
C TYR A 427 24.11 -24.23 -9.71
N GLY A 428 23.91 -22.93 -9.57
CA GLY A 428 24.98 -21.97 -9.79
C GLY A 428 24.58 -20.56 -9.41
N GLN A 429 25.58 -19.70 -9.37
CA GLN A 429 25.37 -18.28 -9.16
C GLN A 429 26.40 -17.45 -9.92
N ALA A 430 26.03 -16.27 -10.36
CA ALA A 430 26.95 -15.29 -10.91
C ALA A 430 26.59 -13.88 -10.43
N SER A 431 27.61 -13.11 -10.06
CA SER A 431 27.46 -11.70 -9.72
C SER A 431 27.37 -10.84 -10.98
N PHE A 432 26.57 -9.79 -10.89
CA PHE A 432 26.46 -8.78 -11.94
C PHE A 432 26.32 -7.38 -11.31
N SER A 433 26.73 -6.36 -12.06
CA SER A 433 26.64 -4.97 -11.62
C SER A 433 25.35 -4.31 -12.10
N VAL A 434 24.85 -3.35 -11.35
CA VAL A 434 23.68 -2.54 -11.70
C VAL A 434 24.06 -1.05 -11.73
N PRO A 435 23.40 -0.23 -12.57
CA PRO A 435 23.72 1.19 -12.64
C PRO A 435 23.25 1.92 -11.38
N THR A 436 24.15 2.71 -10.80
CA THR A 436 23.87 3.61 -9.67
C THR A 436 24.20 5.07 -10.00
N ASN A 437 24.40 5.39 -11.27
CA ASN A 437 24.79 6.71 -11.78
C ASN A 437 23.61 7.68 -11.97
N ARG A 438 22.42 7.30 -11.51
CA ARG A 438 21.18 8.09 -11.58
C ARG A 438 20.32 7.81 -10.35
N TYR A 439 19.63 8.84 -9.84
CA TYR A 439 18.67 8.69 -8.74
C TYR A 439 17.37 8.03 -9.20
N GLY A 440 16.71 7.34 -8.29
CA GLY A 440 15.40 6.73 -8.54
C GLY A 440 15.28 5.32 -7.95
N ALA A 441 14.13 4.70 -8.20
CA ALA A 441 13.90 3.28 -7.94
C ALA A 441 14.01 2.50 -9.23
N PHE A 442 14.53 1.27 -9.13
CA PHE A 442 14.82 0.41 -10.26
C PHE A 442 14.34 -1.02 -10.00
N ARG A 443 13.74 -1.65 -11.01
CA ARG A 443 13.38 -3.07 -11.01
C ARG A 443 14.34 -3.84 -11.91
N MET A 444 14.91 -4.90 -11.38
CA MET A 444 15.72 -5.87 -12.15
C MET A 444 14.84 -7.01 -12.62
N GLU A 445 15.00 -7.45 -13.86
CA GLU A 445 14.25 -8.55 -14.49
C GLU A 445 15.22 -9.55 -15.14
N ALA A 446 15.28 -10.77 -14.63
CA ALA A 446 16.08 -11.83 -15.23
C ALA A 446 15.25 -12.66 -16.22
N ARG A 447 15.79 -12.86 -17.43
CA ARG A 447 15.25 -13.75 -18.46
C ARG A 447 16.38 -14.58 -19.07
N ARG A 448 16.03 -15.75 -19.61
CA ARG A 448 16.96 -16.57 -20.39
C ARG A 448 17.27 -15.86 -21.71
N LEU A 449 18.48 -16.05 -22.22
CA LEU A 449 18.86 -15.65 -23.57
C LEU A 449 18.73 -16.86 -24.49
N ASP A 450 17.86 -16.82 -25.50
CA ASP A 450 17.83 -17.87 -26.53
C ASP A 450 18.94 -17.63 -27.57
N GLY A 451 19.54 -18.71 -28.06
CA GLY A 451 20.81 -18.70 -28.79
C GLY A 451 20.86 -17.82 -30.03
N VAL A 452 21.86 -16.92 -30.03
CA VAL A 452 22.59 -16.34 -31.17
C VAL A 452 21.74 -15.61 -32.22
N ALA A 453 21.60 -14.29 -32.06
CA ALA A 453 21.61 -13.44 -33.24
C ALA A 453 22.95 -13.67 -33.94
N THR A 454 22.92 -14.33 -35.10
CA THR A 454 24.08 -14.38 -35.99
C THR A 454 24.40 -12.93 -36.32
N GLU A 455 25.52 -12.41 -35.79
CA GLU A 455 26.10 -11.17 -36.32
C GLU A 455 26.36 -11.44 -37.80
N GLN A 456 25.47 -10.96 -38.66
CA GLN A 456 25.83 -10.79 -40.06
C GLN A 456 27.05 -9.88 -40.05
N SER A 457 28.17 -10.42 -40.52
CA SER A 457 29.39 -9.64 -40.72
C SER A 457 29.01 -8.36 -41.46
N PRO A 458 29.40 -7.17 -40.96
CA PRO A 458 28.98 -5.92 -41.57
C PRO A 458 29.38 -5.93 -43.04
N SER A 459 28.40 -5.67 -43.90
CA SER A 459 28.63 -5.47 -45.33
C SER A 459 29.73 -4.42 -45.52
N TRP A 460 30.50 -4.54 -46.59
CA TRP A 460 31.72 -3.72 -46.83
C TRP A 460 31.48 -2.20 -46.71
N TRP A 461 30.24 -1.72 -46.96
CA TRP A 461 29.88 -0.31 -46.81
C TRP A 461 29.59 0.11 -45.36
N GLN A 462 29.14 -0.79 -44.48
CA GLN A 462 28.96 -0.52 -43.04
C GLN A 462 30.29 -0.28 -42.31
N LYS A 463 31.41 -0.83 -42.84
CA LYS A 463 32.77 -0.55 -42.33
C LYS A 463 33.25 0.87 -42.65
N TRP A 464 32.63 1.57 -43.60
CA TRP A 464 33.06 2.89 -44.06
C TRP A 464 32.47 4.06 -43.25
N LEU A 465 31.41 3.83 -42.47
CA LEU A 465 30.64 4.89 -41.78
C LEU A 465 31.07 5.23 -40.35
N GLY A 466 32.15 4.67 -39.81
CA GLY A 466 32.65 4.99 -38.46
C GLY A 466 31.70 4.57 -37.32
N PRO A 467 32.16 4.56 -36.05
CA PRO A 467 31.38 3.95 -34.98
C PRO A 467 30.33 4.91 -34.41
N LYS A 468 29.05 4.58 -34.60
CA LYS A 468 28.01 4.79 -33.58
C LYS A 468 27.21 3.50 -33.43
N LYS A 469 27.62 2.62 -32.50
CA LYS A 469 26.75 1.56 -32.01
C LYS A 469 25.69 2.21 -31.11
N ALA A 470 24.49 2.43 -31.63
CA ALA A 470 23.32 2.18 -30.81
C ALA A 470 23.25 0.66 -30.72
N GLU A 471 23.48 0.10 -29.53
CA GLU A 471 23.30 -1.34 -29.33
C GLU A 471 21.85 -1.69 -29.67
N THR A 472 21.67 -2.51 -30.70
CA THR A 472 20.35 -3.07 -31.02
C THR A 472 19.86 -3.82 -29.78
N PRO A 473 18.62 -3.59 -29.30
CA PRO A 473 18.08 -4.33 -28.17
C PRO A 473 18.20 -5.83 -28.44
N LYS A 474 18.95 -6.55 -27.61
CA LYS A 474 19.07 -8.00 -27.73
C LYS A 474 17.75 -8.62 -27.27
N ILE A 475 17.16 -9.46 -28.12
CA ILE A 475 15.81 -9.97 -27.89
C ILE A 475 15.90 -11.06 -26.81
N ALA A 476 15.56 -10.68 -25.57
CA ALA A 476 15.25 -11.64 -24.52
C ALA A 476 13.91 -12.30 -24.85
N THR A 477 13.92 -13.59 -25.15
CA THR A 477 12.72 -14.39 -25.41
C THR A 477 12.53 -15.37 -24.25
N GLY A 478 11.30 -15.46 -23.73
CA GLY A 478 10.98 -16.36 -22.61
C GLY A 478 10.38 -15.67 -21.38
N PRO A 479 9.92 -16.47 -20.40
CA PRO A 479 9.20 -15.98 -19.22
C PRO A 479 10.09 -15.13 -18.31
N LEU A 480 9.45 -14.32 -17.47
CA LEU A 480 10.15 -13.58 -16.42
C LEU A 480 10.51 -14.55 -15.31
N LEU A 481 11.81 -14.74 -15.08
CA LEU A 481 12.29 -15.81 -14.21
C LEU A 481 12.62 -15.34 -12.81
N ALA A 482 13.10 -14.12 -12.61
CA ALA A 482 13.33 -13.52 -11.30
C ALA A 482 13.28 -12.00 -11.37
N GLU A 483 12.93 -11.37 -10.25
CA GLU A 483 12.93 -9.92 -10.10
C GLU A 483 13.47 -9.48 -8.75
N GLN A 484 13.96 -8.24 -8.68
CA GLN A 484 14.34 -7.59 -7.43
C GLN A 484 14.34 -6.07 -7.59
N ILE A 485 14.17 -5.32 -6.50
CA ILE A 485 14.18 -3.85 -6.50
C ILE A 485 15.45 -3.32 -5.83
N TYR A 486 15.96 -2.20 -6.32
CA TYR A 486 16.91 -1.35 -5.60
C TYR A 486 16.59 0.12 -5.84
N SER A 487 17.08 1.00 -4.96
CA SER A 487 16.92 2.45 -5.12
C SER A 487 18.25 3.16 -4.97
N VAL A 488 18.42 4.26 -5.70
CA VAL A 488 19.57 5.17 -5.61
C VAL A 488 19.04 6.50 -5.11
N LEU A 489 19.48 6.90 -3.93
CA LEU A 489 18.95 8.07 -3.21
C LEU A 489 19.98 9.20 -3.16
N PRO A 490 19.55 10.47 -3.11
CA PRO A 490 20.44 11.57 -2.73
C PRO A 490 20.96 11.36 -1.31
N ASP A 491 22.20 11.79 -1.07
CA ASP A 491 22.75 11.85 0.28
C ASP A 491 22.16 13.05 1.01
N LEU A 492 21.38 12.78 2.05
CA LEU A 492 20.68 13.80 2.83
C LEU A 492 21.37 14.01 4.18
N PRO A 493 21.35 15.24 4.74
CA PRO A 493 21.92 15.53 6.06
C PRO A 493 21.37 14.63 7.16
N ALA A 494 22.15 14.36 8.20
CA ALA A 494 21.68 13.52 9.31
C ALA A 494 20.46 14.13 10.01
N PRO A 495 19.60 13.33 10.69
CA PRO A 495 18.39 13.83 11.32
C PRO A 495 18.61 15.00 12.30
N ALA A 496 19.69 14.93 13.08
CA ALA A 496 20.06 15.96 14.05
C ALA A 496 20.38 17.33 13.42
N GLU A 497 20.77 17.37 12.14
CA GLU A 497 21.10 18.61 11.42
C GLU A 497 19.88 19.34 10.86
N ARG A 498 18.70 18.69 10.88
CA ARG A 498 17.43 19.25 10.40
C ARG A 498 16.31 19.03 11.41
N PRO A 499 16.44 19.56 12.65
CA PRO A 499 15.46 19.34 13.70
C PRO A 499 14.09 19.97 13.40
N ASP A 500 14.07 21.03 12.59
CA ASP A 500 12.84 21.75 12.24
C ASP A 500 12.19 21.28 10.94
N SER A 501 12.74 20.22 10.33
CA SER A 501 12.31 19.69 9.03
C SER A 501 10.80 19.54 8.90
N TYR A 502 10.30 19.81 7.70
CA TYR A 502 8.91 19.59 7.33
C TYR A 502 8.55 18.09 7.28
N PHE A 503 9.51 17.21 7.01
CA PHE A 503 9.22 15.82 6.63
C PHE A 503 9.29 14.83 7.80
N GLY A 504 8.22 14.07 7.98
CA GLY A 504 8.13 12.95 8.91
C GLY A 504 7.40 11.73 8.34
N SER A 505 7.36 10.64 9.12
CA SER A 505 6.64 9.41 8.76
C SER A 505 6.27 8.56 9.98
N HIS A 506 5.46 7.53 9.75
CA HIS A 506 5.24 6.41 10.65
C HIS A 506 6.14 5.24 10.25
N VAL A 507 6.98 4.80 11.18
CA VAL A 507 7.89 3.66 11.00
C VAL A 507 8.01 2.87 12.30
N ASP A 508 8.31 1.58 12.17
CA ASP A 508 8.78 0.80 13.31
C ASP A 508 10.13 1.36 13.78
N LEU A 509 10.39 1.39 15.08
CA LEU A 509 11.62 1.97 15.62
C LEU A 509 12.81 0.98 15.71
N ASN A 510 12.80 -0.06 14.87
CA ASN A 510 13.91 -1.01 14.74
C ASN A 510 15.01 -0.49 13.80
N SER A 511 16.21 -1.08 13.82
CA SER A 511 17.36 -0.54 13.06
C SER A 511 17.11 -0.47 11.55
N TYR A 512 16.41 -1.47 10.99
CA TYR A 512 16.13 -1.55 9.56
C TYR A 512 15.28 -0.36 9.10
N ASN A 513 14.20 -0.07 9.83
CA ASN A 513 13.29 1.02 9.52
C ASN A 513 13.88 2.40 9.80
N LEU A 514 14.68 2.54 10.87
CA LEU A 514 15.37 3.80 11.16
C LEU A 514 16.39 4.16 10.07
N GLU A 515 17.08 3.19 9.48
CA GLU A 515 17.98 3.45 8.34
C GLU A 515 17.18 3.86 7.09
N ILE A 516 16.07 3.18 6.78
CA ILE A 516 15.17 3.59 5.68
C ILE A 516 14.71 5.02 5.93
N ALA A 517 14.25 5.35 7.14
CA ALA A 517 13.74 6.67 7.45
C ALA A 517 14.81 7.77 7.31
N ARG A 518 16.03 7.48 7.78
CA ARG A 518 17.18 8.38 7.68
C ARG A 518 17.49 8.70 6.22
N ARG A 519 17.62 7.65 5.39
CA ARG A 519 17.95 7.73 3.96
C ARG A 519 16.83 8.34 3.12
N ALA A 520 15.57 8.08 3.46
CA ALA A 520 14.40 8.64 2.79
C ALA A 520 14.22 10.14 3.05
N GLY A 521 14.91 10.71 4.05
CA GLY A 521 14.79 12.12 4.40
C GLY A 521 13.75 12.43 5.47
N PHE A 522 13.19 11.43 6.16
CA PHE A 522 12.32 11.67 7.31
C PHE A 522 13.16 12.13 8.51
N ARG A 523 12.65 13.13 9.24
CA ARG A 523 13.32 13.73 10.39
C ARG A 523 12.45 13.69 11.64
N TRP A 524 11.14 13.63 11.44
CA TRP A 524 10.14 13.41 12.47
C TRP A 524 9.54 12.00 12.37
N LEU A 525 9.43 11.29 13.49
CA LEU A 525 8.74 10.00 13.58
C LEU A 525 7.54 10.16 14.52
N ARG A 526 6.33 9.81 14.04
CA ARG A 526 5.11 9.86 14.86
C ARG A 526 4.79 8.47 15.43
N LEU A 527 4.32 8.42 16.67
CA LEU A 527 3.99 7.19 17.40
C LEU A 527 2.47 6.92 17.34
N TYR A 528 1.98 6.43 16.21
CA TYR A 528 0.63 5.85 16.04
C TYR A 528 0.44 5.22 14.63
N PRO A 529 0.96 4.00 14.35
CA PRO A 529 1.83 3.18 15.19
C PRO A 529 3.31 3.65 15.19
N PRO A 530 4.17 3.15 16.09
CA PRO A 530 3.88 2.23 17.22
C PRO A 530 2.99 2.85 18.30
N LEU A 531 2.29 2.02 19.09
CA LEU A 531 1.24 2.46 20.02
C LEU A 531 1.73 2.67 21.47
N MET A 532 3.04 2.71 21.69
CA MET A 532 3.67 2.65 23.03
C MET A 532 3.36 3.82 23.98
N THR A 533 2.80 4.93 23.49
CA THR A 533 2.39 6.09 24.30
C THR A 533 0.88 6.18 24.52
N GLN A 534 0.11 5.16 24.12
CA GLN A 534 -1.33 5.08 24.38
C GLN A 534 -1.62 4.62 25.82
N TRP A 535 -2.72 5.07 26.42
CA TRP A 535 -3.03 4.72 27.82
C TRP A 535 -3.26 3.21 27.99
N MET A 536 -4.03 2.59 27.10
CA MET A 536 -4.17 1.12 27.11
C MET A 536 -2.86 0.35 26.96
N ALA A 537 -1.83 0.96 26.35
CA ALA A 537 -0.52 0.34 26.21
C ALA A 537 0.30 0.44 27.50
N MET A 538 0.22 1.59 28.18
CA MET A 538 1.04 1.89 29.35
C MET A 538 0.42 1.44 30.66
N GLU A 539 -0.91 1.38 30.80
CA GLU A 539 -1.59 0.92 32.00
C GLU A 539 -2.67 -0.11 31.64
N HIS A 540 -2.23 -1.32 31.30
CA HIS A 540 -3.16 -2.36 30.85
C HIS A 540 -4.14 -2.80 31.96
N THR A 541 -3.66 -2.91 33.20
CA THR A 541 -4.49 -3.17 34.39
C THR A 541 -4.30 -2.05 35.40
N PRO A 542 -5.33 -1.69 36.20
CA PRO A 542 -5.26 -0.55 37.11
C PRO A 542 -4.01 -0.59 38.00
N GLY A 543 -3.21 0.47 37.97
CA GLY A 543 -2.00 0.63 38.77
C GLY A 543 -0.75 -0.11 38.25
N ASN A 544 -0.85 -0.92 37.20
CA ASN A 544 0.28 -1.64 36.62
C ASN A 544 0.79 -0.93 35.37
N TRP A 545 1.83 -0.12 35.55
CA TRP A 545 2.40 0.73 34.50
C TRP A 545 3.58 0.06 33.79
N ASN A 546 3.59 0.10 32.46
CA ASN A 546 4.64 -0.42 31.59
C ASN A 546 5.09 0.65 30.57
N PHE A 547 6.25 1.27 30.81
CA PHE A 547 6.80 2.32 29.93
C PHE A 547 7.92 1.77 29.06
N GLN A 548 7.62 1.46 27.80
CA GLN A 548 8.59 0.96 26.82
C GLN A 548 9.28 2.12 26.10
N THR A 549 10.43 2.56 26.63
CA THR A 549 11.14 3.76 26.13
C THR A 549 12.34 3.44 25.24
N GLU A 550 12.78 2.19 25.20
CA GLU A 550 14.09 1.78 24.66
C GLU A 550 14.24 2.15 23.18
N ASN A 551 13.21 1.86 22.38
CA ASN A 551 13.23 2.13 20.94
C ASN A 551 13.06 3.62 20.63
N VAL A 552 12.38 4.39 21.49
CA VAL A 552 12.27 5.86 21.34
C VAL A 552 13.61 6.51 21.66
N VAL A 553 14.29 6.07 22.73
CA VAL A 553 15.64 6.52 23.07
C VAL A 553 16.61 6.21 21.94
N LYS A 554 16.53 5.02 21.34
CA LYS A 554 17.33 4.64 20.17
C LYS A 554 17.09 5.56 18.98
N ALA A 555 15.84 5.82 18.62
CA ALA A 555 15.49 6.74 17.52
C ALA A 555 16.00 8.17 17.83
N LYS A 556 15.80 8.64 19.06
CA LYS A 556 16.27 9.95 19.51
C LYS A 556 17.79 10.10 19.43
N ALA A 557 18.53 9.06 19.81
CA ALA A 557 19.99 9.01 19.73
C ALA A 557 20.52 9.09 18.28
N GLN A 558 19.72 8.68 17.30
CA GLN A 558 20.03 8.86 15.88
C GLN A 558 19.63 10.26 15.34
N GLY A 559 19.16 11.15 16.21
CA GLY A 559 18.82 12.53 15.89
C GLY A 559 17.39 12.76 15.42
N PHE A 560 16.55 11.73 15.37
CA PHE A 560 15.15 11.89 15.00
C PHE A 560 14.40 12.72 16.05
N ARG A 561 13.41 13.47 15.57
CA ARG A 561 12.40 14.11 16.40
C ARG A 561 11.18 13.22 16.54
N ILE A 562 10.56 13.21 17.71
CA ILE A 562 9.48 12.27 18.02
C ILE A 562 8.19 13.03 18.35
N LEU A 563 7.12 12.66 17.65
CA LEU A 563 5.75 13.07 17.95
C LEU A 563 5.00 11.91 18.61
N ALA A 564 4.81 11.98 19.93
CA ALA A 564 4.01 11.00 20.65
C ALA A 564 2.51 11.29 20.49
N ASN A 565 1.67 10.26 20.50
CA ASN A 565 0.23 10.40 20.56
C ASN A 565 -0.27 9.94 21.94
N LEU A 566 -1.10 10.75 22.60
CA LEU A 566 -1.74 10.43 23.88
C LEU A 566 -3.23 10.21 23.66
N GLY A 567 -3.74 9.01 23.97
CA GLY A 567 -5.16 8.70 23.82
C GLY A 567 -5.55 7.34 24.38
N THR A 568 -6.76 6.91 24.01
CA THR A 568 -7.31 5.56 24.19
C THR A 568 -7.33 5.02 25.63
N ALA A 569 -8.37 5.41 26.40
CA ALA A 569 -8.53 4.96 27.78
C ALA A 569 -8.81 3.44 27.89
N PRO A 570 -8.21 2.72 28.85
CA PRO A 570 -8.49 1.31 29.08
C PRO A 570 -9.90 1.07 29.62
N ASP A 571 -10.40 -0.15 29.41
CA ASP A 571 -11.76 -0.58 29.81
C ASP A 571 -12.14 -0.17 31.24
N PHE A 572 -11.21 -0.30 32.19
CA PHE A 572 -11.44 0.01 33.61
C PHE A 572 -11.53 1.52 33.92
N ALA A 573 -11.14 2.37 32.97
CA ALA A 573 -11.10 3.83 33.12
C ALA A 573 -12.05 4.53 32.14
N ALA A 574 -12.52 3.83 31.11
CA ALA A 574 -13.34 4.37 30.04
C ALA A 574 -14.81 4.62 30.45
N ASP A 575 -15.41 5.69 29.93
CA ASP A 575 -16.83 6.04 30.06
C ASP A 575 -17.68 5.23 29.05
N VAL A 576 -17.64 3.91 29.18
CA VAL A 576 -18.30 2.98 28.26
C VAL A 576 -19.82 3.00 28.50
N ASP A 577 -20.61 2.97 27.43
CA ASP A 577 -22.04 2.64 27.53
C ASP A 577 -22.18 1.18 28.03
N PRO A 578 -22.90 0.90 29.13
CA PRO A 578 -23.05 -0.46 29.65
C PRO A 578 -23.62 -1.48 28.65
N LYS A 579 -24.28 -1.01 27.57
CA LYS A 579 -24.81 -1.83 26.48
C LYS A 579 -23.88 -1.95 25.28
N ALA A 580 -22.77 -1.20 25.25
CA ALA A 580 -21.82 -1.21 24.16
C ALA A 580 -20.78 -2.32 24.29
N GLU A 581 -20.06 -2.54 23.19
CA GLU A 581 -18.87 -3.37 23.18
C GLU A 581 -17.78 -2.76 24.07
N LYS A 582 -16.90 -3.62 24.61
CA LYS A 582 -15.70 -3.20 25.34
C LYS A 582 -14.85 -2.24 24.51
N ALA A 583 -14.18 -1.30 25.17
CA ALA A 583 -13.32 -0.35 24.50
C ALA A 583 -12.13 -1.10 23.86
N ARG A 584 -11.75 -0.66 22.66
CA ARG A 584 -10.58 -1.16 21.93
C ARG A 584 -9.78 0.03 21.41
N TRP A 585 -8.48 -0.13 21.14
CA TRP A 585 -7.66 1.02 20.69
C TRP A 585 -8.17 1.66 19.40
N THR A 586 -8.77 0.89 18.48
CA THR A 586 -9.40 1.42 17.26
C THR A 586 -10.76 2.11 17.48
N ARG A 587 -11.39 1.87 18.65
CA ARG A 587 -12.75 2.33 18.99
C ARG A 587 -12.87 2.59 20.50
N SER A 588 -12.09 3.54 21.01
CA SER A 588 -12.00 3.79 22.45
C SER A 588 -13.01 4.84 22.92
N TYR A 589 -13.51 4.68 24.14
CA TYR A 589 -14.27 5.70 24.85
C TYR A 589 -13.32 6.66 25.61
N PRO A 590 -13.74 7.91 25.89
CA PRO A 590 -12.96 8.81 26.76
C PRO A 590 -12.90 8.24 28.18
N PRO A 591 -11.99 8.73 29.03
CA PRO A 591 -12.02 8.41 30.46
C PRO A 591 -13.29 8.92 31.15
N ALA A 592 -13.82 8.13 32.07
CA ALA A 592 -14.94 8.50 32.94
C ALA A 592 -14.56 9.56 33.99
N ASP A 593 -13.26 9.70 34.29
CA ASP A 593 -12.72 10.70 35.21
C ASP A 593 -11.51 11.42 34.57
N LEU A 594 -11.65 12.73 34.38
CA LEU A 594 -10.59 13.58 33.82
C LEU A 594 -9.36 13.68 34.74
N ASN A 595 -9.46 13.41 36.03
CA ASN A 595 -8.27 13.37 36.89
C ASN A 595 -7.39 12.15 36.58
N ARG A 596 -7.99 11.01 36.23
CA ARG A 596 -7.23 9.83 35.77
C ARG A 596 -6.57 10.09 34.43
N TRP A 597 -7.25 10.81 33.54
CA TRP A 597 -6.64 11.31 32.30
C TRP A 597 -5.41 12.18 32.58
N LYS A 598 -5.52 13.14 33.50
CA LYS A 598 -4.39 14.01 33.89
C LYS A 598 -3.23 13.21 34.49
N ASP A 599 -3.49 12.24 35.36
CA ASP A 599 -2.45 11.37 35.94
C ASP A 599 -1.72 10.56 34.85
N TYR A 600 -2.49 9.97 33.92
CA TYR A 600 -1.93 9.32 32.73
C TYR A 600 -1.02 10.26 31.92
N VAL A 601 -1.49 11.47 31.61
CA VAL A 601 -0.71 12.46 30.83
C VAL A 601 0.59 12.81 31.57
N VAL A 602 0.54 13.09 32.87
CA VAL A 602 1.74 13.42 33.68
C VAL A 602 2.72 12.25 33.74
N ARG A 603 2.25 11.03 33.98
CA ARG A 603 3.11 9.83 34.04
C ARG A 603 3.80 9.58 32.71
N SER A 604 3.04 9.62 31.62
CA SER A 604 3.55 9.46 30.25
C SER A 604 4.60 10.52 29.94
N PHE A 605 4.28 11.78 30.24
CA PHE A 605 5.21 12.88 30.03
C PHE A 605 6.50 12.72 30.84
N ASN A 606 6.42 12.34 32.11
CA ASN A 606 7.61 12.10 32.92
C ASN A 606 8.47 10.92 32.42
N ALA A 607 7.85 9.87 31.90
CA ALA A 607 8.56 8.70 31.37
C ALA A 607 9.26 8.98 30.04
N PHE A 608 8.64 9.76 29.13
CA PHE A 608 9.14 9.92 27.75
C PHE A 608 9.65 11.33 27.39
N SER A 609 9.48 12.36 28.23
CA SER A 609 9.86 13.76 27.87
C SER A 609 11.33 13.97 27.54
N SER A 610 12.23 13.07 27.93
CA SER A 610 13.65 13.12 27.53
C SER A 610 13.88 12.67 26.07
N CYS A 611 12.94 11.91 25.49
CA CYS A 611 13.05 11.35 24.14
C CYS A 611 11.89 11.73 23.20
N VAL A 612 10.87 12.44 23.69
CA VAL A 612 9.73 12.95 22.92
C VAL A 612 9.79 14.47 22.79
N ASP A 613 9.57 14.98 21.57
CA ASP A 613 9.65 16.41 21.25
C ASP A 613 8.28 17.10 21.21
N ALA A 614 7.22 16.38 20.87
CA ALA A 614 5.87 16.90 20.77
C ALA A 614 4.81 15.85 21.16
N TRP A 615 3.67 16.31 21.64
CA TRP A 615 2.58 15.49 22.17
C TRP A 615 1.27 15.82 21.46
N GLU A 616 0.77 14.87 20.70
CA GLU A 616 -0.53 14.96 20.03
C GLU A 616 -1.64 14.38 20.90
N ILE A 617 -2.74 15.13 21.05
CA ILE A 617 -3.88 14.71 21.86
C ILE A 617 -4.93 14.01 21.01
N TRP A 618 -5.07 12.71 21.26
CA TRP A 618 -5.94 11.76 20.58
C TRP A 618 -5.59 11.53 19.10
N ASN A 619 -6.15 10.47 18.52
CA ASN A 619 -6.07 10.18 17.08
C ASN A 619 -7.49 10.09 16.50
N GLU A 620 -7.77 10.84 15.43
CA GLU A 620 -9.01 10.76 14.65
C GLU A 620 -10.31 10.79 15.48
N PRO A 621 -10.46 11.76 16.40
CA PRO A 621 -11.61 11.79 17.29
C PRO A 621 -12.94 12.03 16.55
N ASP A 622 -12.91 12.68 15.39
CA ASP A 622 -14.07 12.84 14.49
C ASP A 622 -14.60 11.50 13.96
N GLY A 623 -13.73 10.50 13.83
CA GLY A 623 -14.06 9.16 13.35
C GLY A 623 -14.48 8.17 14.45
N GLY A 624 -14.14 6.89 14.20
CA GLY A 624 -14.45 5.77 15.09
C GLY A 624 -13.53 5.63 16.30
N TYR A 625 -12.38 6.32 16.30
CA TYR A 625 -11.32 6.22 17.31
C TYR A 625 -11.65 6.95 18.63
N LEU A 626 -12.60 7.89 18.62
CA LEU A 626 -13.27 8.39 19.81
C LEU A 626 -14.76 8.07 19.75
N LYS A 627 -15.20 7.18 20.64
CA LYS A 627 -16.61 6.89 20.92
C LYS A 627 -17.07 7.70 22.11
N VAL A 628 -18.28 8.24 22.06
CA VAL A 628 -18.93 8.91 23.20
C VAL A 628 -20.29 8.28 23.44
N ARG A 629 -20.78 8.33 24.67
CA ARG A 629 -22.12 7.81 24.99
C ARG A 629 -23.20 8.56 24.20
N PRO A 630 -24.31 7.90 23.86
CA PRO A 630 -25.45 8.57 23.22
C PRO A 630 -25.88 9.83 23.99
N GLY A 631 -26.12 10.93 23.27
CA GLY A 631 -26.54 12.20 23.86
C GLY A 631 -25.42 13.13 24.34
N LEU A 632 -24.15 12.67 24.35
CA LEU A 632 -23.01 13.54 24.61
C LEU A 632 -22.54 14.23 23.31
N ASP A 633 -22.18 15.50 23.42
CA ASP A 633 -21.50 16.21 22.34
C ASP A 633 -20.02 15.83 22.32
N LYS A 634 -19.62 15.18 21.22
CA LYS A 634 -18.24 14.75 21.00
C LYS A 634 -17.25 15.93 20.98
N THR A 635 -17.67 17.10 20.52
CA THR A 635 -16.86 18.33 20.51
C THR A 635 -16.52 18.77 21.93
N GLU A 636 -17.49 18.77 22.84
CA GLU A 636 -17.30 19.10 24.26
C GLU A 636 -16.40 18.09 24.96
N VAL A 637 -16.59 16.80 24.68
CA VAL A 637 -15.77 15.72 25.25
C VAL A 637 -14.32 15.89 24.83
N TYR A 638 -14.05 16.06 23.53
CA TYR A 638 -12.67 16.24 23.05
C TYR A 638 -12.04 17.52 23.62
N PHE A 639 -12.76 18.65 23.58
CA PHE A 639 -12.26 19.91 24.12
C PHE A 639 -11.87 19.79 25.59
N SER A 640 -12.65 19.07 26.39
CA SER A 640 -12.36 18.80 27.80
C SER A 640 -11.09 17.96 27.99
N LEU A 641 -10.87 16.96 27.13
CA LEU A 641 -9.64 16.14 27.16
C LEU A 641 -8.40 16.94 26.79
N LEU A 642 -8.48 17.76 25.74
CA LEU A 642 -7.39 18.64 25.30
C LEU A 642 -7.01 19.63 26.42
N LYS A 643 -8.00 20.32 26.97
CA LYS A 643 -7.78 21.26 28.07
C LYS A 643 -7.15 20.57 29.28
N ALA A 644 -7.69 19.43 29.70
CA ALA A 644 -7.16 18.67 30.83
C ALA A 644 -5.73 18.17 30.58
N ALA A 645 -5.40 17.74 29.35
CA ALA A 645 -4.05 17.36 28.98
C ALA A 645 -3.07 18.54 29.05
N ARG A 646 -3.45 19.71 28.53
CA ARG A 646 -2.61 20.92 28.64
C ARG A 646 -2.38 21.31 30.11
N GLU A 647 -3.42 21.36 30.93
CA GLU A 647 -3.30 21.66 32.36
C GLU A 647 -2.37 20.67 33.09
N ALA A 648 -2.48 19.37 32.78
CA ALA A 648 -1.60 18.34 33.32
C ALA A 648 -0.14 18.57 32.93
N LEU A 649 0.13 18.85 31.66
CA LEU A 649 1.49 19.12 31.17
C LEU A 649 2.08 20.39 31.80
N ASP A 650 1.31 21.47 31.84
CA ASP A 650 1.74 22.74 32.45
C ASP A 650 2.05 22.58 33.95
N SER A 651 1.30 21.74 34.67
CA SER A 651 1.52 21.46 36.09
C SER A 651 2.88 20.81 36.39
N THR A 652 3.53 20.21 35.39
CA THR A 652 4.87 19.63 35.55
C THR A 652 5.98 20.67 35.62
N GLY A 653 5.70 21.92 35.25
CA GLY A 653 6.68 23.01 35.17
C GLY A 653 7.74 22.83 34.07
N LYS A 654 7.61 21.81 33.21
CA LYS A 654 8.51 21.54 32.08
C LYS A 654 7.84 21.99 30.78
N PRO A 655 8.60 22.50 29.80
CA PRO A 655 8.04 22.87 28.50
C PRO A 655 7.50 21.64 27.77
N ALA A 656 6.30 21.75 27.20
CA ALA A 656 5.68 20.72 26.38
C ALA A 656 5.07 21.36 25.12
N PHE A 657 5.44 20.83 23.95
CA PHE A 657 4.80 21.20 22.68
C PHE A 657 3.58 20.29 22.47
N VAL A 658 2.39 20.90 22.40
CA VAL A 658 1.11 20.19 22.33
C VAL A 658 0.44 20.44 20.98
N THR A 659 0.03 19.36 20.33
CA THR A 659 -0.76 19.39 19.09
C THR A 659 -1.99 18.50 19.19
N GLY A 660 -2.88 18.56 18.21
CA GLY A 660 -4.19 17.91 18.21
C GLY A 660 -5.15 18.65 17.27
N PRO A 661 -6.27 18.04 16.86
CA PRO A 661 -6.80 16.75 17.31
C PRO A 661 -6.46 15.53 16.46
N ALA A 662 -5.60 15.67 15.44
CA ALA A 662 -5.42 14.64 14.42
C ALA A 662 -6.77 14.26 13.78
N ILE A 663 -7.56 15.25 13.35
CA ILE A 663 -8.85 14.99 12.67
C ILE A 663 -8.62 14.11 11.43
N ALA A 664 -9.39 13.04 11.27
CA ALA A 664 -9.28 12.11 10.15
C ALA A 664 -9.59 12.77 8.80
N ASN A 665 -10.53 13.73 8.83
CA ASN A 665 -10.86 14.56 7.68
C ASN A 665 -10.58 16.02 8.00
N ILE A 666 -9.69 16.63 7.22
CA ILE A 666 -9.31 18.06 7.32
C ILE A 666 -10.51 19.04 7.30
N ASN A 667 -11.70 18.63 6.82
CA ASN A 667 -12.90 19.46 6.84
C ASN A 667 -13.98 18.94 7.81
N ALA A 668 -13.61 18.16 8.82
CA ALA A 668 -14.55 17.61 9.80
C ALA A 668 -15.16 18.73 10.68
N PRO A 669 -16.50 18.75 10.90
CA PRO A 669 -17.16 19.71 11.79
C PRO A 669 -16.57 19.77 13.21
N LEU A 670 -16.09 18.64 13.74
CA LEU A 670 -15.44 18.59 15.05
C LEU A 670 -14.21 19.50 15.11
N GLY A 671 -13.40 19.57 14.04
CA GLY A 671 -12.20 20.40 14.01
C GLY A 671 -12.51 21.88 14.16
N TRP A 672 -13.54 22.37 13.46
CA TRP A 672 -14.02 23.75 13.57
C TRP A 672 -14.67 24.01 14.93
N GLY A 673 -15.54 23.09 15.37
CA GLY A 673 -16.26 23.22 16.63
C GLY A 673 -15.33 23.38 17.83
N ILE A 674 -14.21 22.66 17.90
CA ILE A 674 -13.26 22.82 19.01
C ILE A 674 -12.49 24.15 18.93
N LEU A 675 -12.17 24.62 17.72
CA LEU A 675 -11.46 25.89 17.53
C LEU A 675 -12.36 27.07 17.88
N ASP A 676 -13.64 27.03 17.51
CA ASP A 676 -14.65 28.04 17.88
C ASP A 676 -14.85 28.12 19.40
N LYS A 677 -14.59 27.02 20.12
CA LYS A 677 -14.59 26.96 21.58
C LYS A 677 -13.30 27.43 22.23
N GLY A 678 -12.31 27.86 21.45
CA GLY A 678 -11.03 28.38 21.94
C GLY A 678 -9.96 27.32 22.14
N ALA A 679 -10.03 26.16 21.47
CA ALA A 679 -8.99 25.11 21.56
C ALA A 679 -7.59 25.63 21.18
N ALA A 680 -7.52 26.65 20.32
CA ALA A 680 -6.26 27.25 19.86
C ALA A 680 -5.40 27.83 21.00
N GLU A 681 -5.99 28.23 22.14
CA GLU A 681 -5.24 28.69 23.33
C GLU A 681 -4.53 27.54 24.06
N TYR A 682 -4.98 26.30 23.86
CA TYR A 682 -4.41 25.11 24.49
C TYR A 682 -3.42 24.37 23.58
N LEU A 683 -3.34 24.74 22.29
CA LEU A 683 -2.49 24.11 21.28
C LEU A 683 -1.28 24.99 20.93
N ASP A 684 -0.16 24.35 20.61
CA ASP A 684 0.99 24.99 19.95
C ASP A 684 0.91 24.82 18.42
N ALA A 685 0.22 23.77 17.95
CA ALA A 685 -0.20 23.60 16.56
C ALA A 685 -1.50 22.80 16.47
N PHE A 686 -2.34 23.09 15.49
CA PHE A 686 -3.48 22.26 15.14
C PHE A 686 -3.06 21.15 14.18
N SER A 687 -3.45 19.91 14.47
CA SER A 687 -3.12 18.77 13.64
C SER A 687 -4.32 18.17 12.91
N PHE A 688 -4.09 17.76 11.66
CA PHE A 688 -5.11 17.17 10.79
C PHE A 688 -4.51 16.05 9.94
N HIS A 689 -5.38 15.18 9.43
CA HIS A 689 -5.04 14.15 8.47
C HIS A 689 -5.57 14.51 7.09
N PHE A 690 -4.83 14.12 6.05
CA PHE A 690 -5.27 14.24 4.67
C PHE A 690 -4.74 13.09 3.83
N TYR A 691 -5.66 12.27 3.36
CA TYR A 691 -5.38 11.21 2.41
C TYR A 691 -5.97 11.58 1.05
N SER A 692 -5.13 11.64 0.01
CA SER A 692 -5.62 11.72 -1.36
C SER A 692 -6.26 10.39 -1.71
N LEU A 693 -7.60 10.38 -1.81
CA LEU A 693 -8.42 9.22 -2.20
C LEU A 693 -8.66 9.15 -3.71
N ALA A 694 -8.06 10.08 -4.46
CA ALA A 694 -8.26 10.23 -5.88
C ALA A 694 -7.84 8.96 -6.63
N ALA A 695 -8.82 8.21 -7.16
CA ALA A 695 -8.52 7.08 -8.02
C ALA A 695 -7.64 7.52 -9.20
N GLY A 696 -6.70 6.66 -9.60
CA GLY A 696 -5.77 6.95 -10.68
C GLY A 696 -4.49 7.71 -10.27
N GLY A 697 -4.29 8.01 -8.98
CA GLY A 697 -3.15 8.83 -8.57
C GLY A 697 -3.27 10.23 -9.14
N SER A 698 -4.48 10.80 -9.13
CA SER A 698 -4.83 12.14 -9.64
C SER A 698 -4.51 13.24 -8.62
N ASN A 699 -4.67 14.51 -9.02
CA ASN A 699 -4.30 15.66 -8.20
C ASN A 699 -5.17 15.75 -6.93
N PRO A 700 -4.62 16.23 -5.81
CA PRO A 700 -5.47 16.63 -4.69
C PRO A 700 -6.46 17.70 -5.16
N ASP A 701 -7.69 17.71 -4.61
CA ASP A 701 -8.69 18.74 -4.90
C ASP A 701 -8.24 20.09 -4.36
N ILE A 702 -7.54 20.84 -5.20
CA ILE A 702 -6.93 22.12 -4.86
C ILE A 702 -7.97 23.16 -4.47
N ASP A 703 -9.13 23.20 -5.13
CA ASP A 703 -10.11 24.26 -4.89
C ASP A 703 -10.78 24.04 -3.54
N PHE A 704 -11.13 22.78 -3.23
CA PHE A 704 -11.54 22.37 -1.89
C PHE A 704 -10.48 22.68 -0.83
N LEU A 705 -9.23 22.27 -1.05
CA LEU A 705 -8.16 22.47 -0.09
C LEU A 705 -7.85 23.95 0.14
N ASN A 706 -7.90 24.79 -0.89
CA ASN A 706 -7.69 26.24 -0.74
C ASN A 706 -8.76 26.86 0.17
N ALA A 707 -10.03 26.47 0.01
CA ALA A 707 -11.11 26.94 0.87
C ALA A 707 -10.92 26.50 2.34
N VAL A 708 -10.54 25.23 2.55
CA VAL A 708 -10.26 24.69 3.89
C VAL A 708 -9.06 25.38 4.55
N MET A 709 -7.96 25.57 3.81
CA MET A 709 -6.77 26.26 4.32
C MET A 709 -7.05 27.73 4.65
N ALA A 710 -7.84 28.42 3.82
CA ALA A 710 -8.26 29.78 4.09
C ALA A 710 -9.10 29.89 5.37
N HIS A 711 -9.98 28.90 5.63
CA HIS A 711 -10.72 28.82 6.88
C HIS A 711 -9.78 28.66 8.08
N TYR A 712 -8.86 27.68 8.05
CA TYR A 712 -7.88 27.52 9.13
C TYR A 712 -7.04 28.79 9.40
N ALA A 713 -6.68 29.52 8.34
CA ALA A 713 -5.91 30.76 8.45
C ALA A 713 -6.64 31.89 9.21
N THR A 714 -7.95 31.76 9.47
CA THR A 714 -8.71 32.72 10.29
C THR A 714 -8.47 32.56 11.78
N TYR A 715 -8.06 31.36 12.23
CA TYR A 715 -7.84 31.09 13.65
C TYR A 715 -6.50 31.62 14.14
N ARG A 716 -6.44 31.97 15.42
CA ARG A 716 -5.25 32.47 16.10
C ARG A 716 -4.93 31.58 17.30
N GLY A 717 -3.68 31.22 17.45
CA GLY A 717 -3.17 30.50 18.62
C GLY A 717 -2.76 31.48 19.72
N LYS A 718 -1.96 30.95 20.67
CA LYS A 718 -1.37 31.74 21.76
C LYS A 718 -0.74 33.04 21.26
N ASN A 719 -0.92 34.11 22.02
CA ASN A 719 -0.42 35.46 21.73
C ASN A 719 -0.93 36.06 20.41
N GLN A 720 -2.10 35.65 19.93
CA GLN A 720 -2.74 36.18 18.70
C GLN A 720 -1.91 35.96 17.42
N THR A 721 -1.06 34.94 17.42
CA THR A 721 -0.30 34.53 16.23
C THR A 721 -1.15 33.59 15.35
N PRO A 722 -0.93 33.54 14.01
CA PRO A 722 -1.58 32.55 13.17
C PRO A 722 -1.36 31.14 13.70
N LEU A 723 -2.44 30.36 13.83
CA LEU A 723 -2.37 29.00 14.35
C LEU A 723 -1.52 28.13 13.41
N ALA A 724 -0.45 27.53 13.93
CA ALA A 724 0.38 26.62 13.15
C ALA A 724 -0.40 25.35 12.81
N LEU A 725 -0.24 24.86 11.58
CA LEU A 725 -0.90 23.65 11.10
C LEU A 725 0.11 22.53 10.88
N TRP A 726 -0.19 21.34 11.37
CA TRP A 726 0.59 20.12 11.19
C TRP A 726 -0.26 19.07 10.49
N HIS A 727 0.22 18.56 9.37
CA HIS A 727 -0.37 17.41 8.70
C HIS A 727 0.26 16.16 9.31
N THR A 728 -0.34 15.61 10.37
CA THR A 728 0.28 14.57 11.21
C THR A 728 0.07 13.16 10.71
N GLU A 729 -0.72 12.98 9.66
CA GLU A 729 -0.89 11.70 9.00
C GLU A 729 -1.52 11.87 7.61
N GLY A 730 -0.89 11.29 6.60
CA GLY A 730 -1.51 11.21 5.28
C GLY A 730 -0.57 10.83 4.16
N GLY A 731 -0.99 11.15 2.95
CA GLY A 731 -0.37 10.68 1.71
C GLY A 731 -1.43 10.20 0.73
N ILE A 732 -1.11 9.19 -0.09
CA ILE A 732 -2.09 8.58 -0.99
C ILE A 732 -2.69 7.36 -0.34
N TYR A 733 -4.02 7.33 -0.24
CA TYR A 733 -4.68 6.09 0.11
C TYR A 733 -4.76 5.17 -1.12
N LEU A 734 -3.68 4.43 -1.35
CA LEU A 734 -3.74 3.27 -2.22
C LEU A 734 -4.42 2.17 -1.43
N ALA A 735 -5.74 2.04 -1.62
CA ALA A 735 -6.45 0.85 -1.26
C ALA A 735 -5.78 -0.33 -1.97
N GLY A 736 -4.88 -0.96 -1.25
CA GLY A 736 -4.31 -2.22 -1.59
C GLY A 736 -2.96 -2.25 -2.33
N SER A 737 -2.03 -1.37 -1.95
CA SER A 737 -0.64 -1.26 -2.46
C SER A 737 -0.17 -2.45 -3.32
N GLN A 738 -0.04 -2.22 -4.62
CA GLN A 738 0.45 -3.22 -5.56
C GLN A 738 1.93 -3.53 -5.28
N SER A 739 2.36 -4.76 -5.54
CA SER A 739 3.79 -5.05 -5.68
C SER A 739 4.25 -4.58 -7.07
N TRP A 740 5.46 -4.03 -7.14
CA TRP A 740 6.08 -3.73 -8.44
C TRP A 740 6.68 -4.99 -9.09
N LEU A 741 6.75 -6.10 -8.35
CA LEU A 741 7.25 -7.39 -8.79
C LEU A 741 6.12 -8.25 -9.37
N GLN A 742 6.18 -8.50 -10.67
CA GLN A 742 5.18 -9.29 -11.39
C GLN A 742 5.20 -10.76 -11.00
N THR A 743 6.37 -11.28 -10.63
CA THR A 743 6.61 -12.66 -10.18
C THR A 743 5.86 -13.01 -8.90
N TYR A 744 5.46 -12.02 -8.09
CA TYR A 744 4.65 -12.22 -6.89
C TYR A 744 3.16 -12.39 -7.18
N ARG A 745 2.72 -12.00 -8.39
CA ARG A 745 1.33 -12.12 -8.89
C ARG A 745 0.27 -11.61 -7.91
N ILE A 746 0.61 -10.57 -7.15
CA ILE A 746 -0.33 -9.97 -6.19
C ILE A 746 -1.55 -9.47 -6.97
N PRO A 747 -2.78 -9.94 -6.67
CA PRO A 747 -3.97 -9.41 -7.30
C PRO A 747 -4.07 -7.89 -7.10
N PRO A 748 -4.24 -7.10 -8.18
CA PRO A 748 -4.31 -5.65 -8.06
C PRO A 748 -5.56 -5.26 -7.29
N SER A 749 -5.43 -4.32 -6.34
CA SER A 749 -6.55 -3.74 -5.60
C SER A 749 -6.94 -2.34 -6.06
N SER A 750 -6.13 -1.77 -6.93
CA SER A 750 -6.27 -0.45 -7.52
C SER A 750 -5.70 -0.50 -8.93
N VAL A 751 -6.07 0.42 -9.81
CA VAL A 751 -5.46 0.59 -11.13
C VAL A 751 -4.19 1.46 -11.09
N VAL A 752 -3.89 2.07 -9.94
CA VAL A 752 -2.76 2.99 -9.77
C VAL A 752 -1.46 2.22 -9.62
N THR A 753 -0.46 2.58 -10.42
CA THR A 753 0.89 2.00 -10.32
C THR A 753 1.66 2.55 -9.11
N PRO A 754 2.67 1.84 -8.59
CA PRO A 754 3.57 2.36 -7.56
C PRO A 754 4.20 3.73 -7.91
N SER A 755 4.49 3.97 -9.19
CA SER A 755 5.11 5.20 -9.67
C SER A 755 4.16 6.39 -9.72
N GLN A 756 2.93 6.20 -10.18
CA GLN A 756 1.88 7.22 -10.10
C GLN A 756 1.58 7.59 -8.64
N SER A 757 1.69 6.59 -7.76
CA SER A 757 1.57 6.81 -6.33
C SER A 757 2.74 7.61 -5.75
N ALA A 758 3.96 7.38 -6.20
CA ALA A 758 5.08 8.24 -5.81
C ALA A 758 4.84 9.71 -6.24
N ALA A 759 4.34 9.92 -7.46
CA ALA A 759 4.05 11.26 -7.98
C ALA A 759 2.96 11.99 -7.18
N SER A 760 1.83 11.34 -6.91
CA SER A 760 0.72 11.99 -6.19
C SER A 760 1.04 12.28 -4.71
N MET A 761 1.93 11.49 -4.10
CA MET A 761 2.46 11.75 -2.77
C MET A 761 3.27 13.04 -2.77
N VAL A 762 4.18 13.22 -3.74
CA VAL A 762 4.95 14.45 -3.87
C VAL A 762 4.03 15.66 -4.02
N ARG A 763 3.01 15.58 -4.89
CA ARG A 763 2.07 16.70 -5.10
C ARG A 763 1.33 17.09 -3.83
N SER A 764 0.86 16.11 -3.06
CA SER A 764 0.12 16.34 -1.82
C SER A 764 1.00 17.00 -0.76
N ALA A 765 2.21 16.47 -0.53
CA ALA A 765 3.15 17.04 0.45
C ALA A 765 3.62 18.44 0.05
N ILE A 766 3.93 18.66 -1.23
CA ILE A 766 4.38 19.96 -1.75
C ILE A 766 3.28 21.01 -1.69
N TYR A 767 2.02 20.65 -1.96
CA TYR A 767 0.89 21.57 -1.81
C TYR A 767 0.80 22.13 -0.39
N PHE A 768 0.84 21.27 0.62
CA PHE A 768 0.75 21.71 2.02
C PHE A 768 1.98 22.50 2.47
N LYS A 769 3.19 22.09 2.06
CA LYS A 769 4.41 22.86 2.37
C LYS A 769 4.34 24.27 1.77
N ALA A 770 3.90 24.39 0.51
CA ALA A 770 3.76 25.66 -0.18
C ALA A 770 2.74 26.60 0.49
N ASN A 771 1.70 26.05 1.10
CA ASN A 771 0.66 26.76 1.84
C ASN A 771 0.95 26.93 3.35
N GLY A 772 2.20 26.72 3.78
CA GLY A 772 2.66 27.10 5.12
C GLY A 772 2.39 26.08 6.24
N VAL A 773 1.91 24.87 5.91
CA VAL A 773 1.88 23.76 6.86
C VAL A 773 3.30 23.48 7.34
N LYS A 774 3.48 23.27 8.65
CA LYS A 774 4.81 23.19 9.27
C LYS A 774 5.42 21.81 9.26
N ARG A 775 4.58 20.77 9.24
CA ARG A 775 5.00 19.36 9.23
C ARG A 775 4.06 18.51 8.41
N HIS A 776 4.61 17.49 7.78
CA HIS A 776 3.89 16.47 7.03
C HIS A 776 4.44 15.09 7.40
N PHE A 777 3.55 14.20 7.82
CA PHE A 777 3.89 12.83 8.18
C PHE A 777 3.28 11.84 7.20
N ALA A 778 4.14 11.17 6.43
CA ALA A 778 3.72 10.16 5.47
C ALA A 778 3.30 8.86 6.16
N TYR A 779 2.07 8.38 5.92
CA TYR A 779 1.52 7.13 6.49
C TYR A 779 1.41 6.03 5.43
N GLN A 780 2.13 4.93 5.51
CA GLN A 780 3.24 4.68 6.41
C GLN A 780 4.40 4.02 5.71
N SER A 781 5.59 4.12 6.30
CA SER A 781 6.83 3.59 5.75
C SER A 781 7.39 2.43 6.58
N GLY A 782 6.63 1.94 7.57
CA GLY A 782 7.00 0.78 8.39
C GLY A 782 7.04 -0.52 7.58
N THR A 783 8.09 -1.32 7.78
CA THR A 783 8.36 -2.56 7.03
C THR A 783 9.19 -3.57 7.84
N SER A 784 9.46 -4.74 7.27
CA SER A 784 10.37 -5.75 7.77
C SER A 784 11.28 -6.24 6.64
N GLU A 785 12.51 -6.65 6.96
CA GLU A 785 13.41 -7.29 5.99
C GLU A 785 12.83 -8.62 5.47
N ALA A 786 11.97 -9.28 6.27
CA ALA A 786 11.22 -10.45 5.85
C ALA A 786 10.08 -10.15 4.86
N GLY A 787 9.72 -8.88 4.69
CA GLY A 787 8.56 -8.44 3.91
C GLY A 787 7.25 -8.43 4.70
N ARG A 788 6.14 -8.61 3.98
CA ARG A 788 4.79 -8.64 4.56
C ARG A 788 3.99 -9.82 4.03
N ARG A 789 2.89 -10.17 4.71
CA ARG A 789 1.91 -11.17 4.23
C ARG A 789 1.48 -10.79 2.81
N THR A 790 1.66 -11.70 1.85
CA THR A 790 1.29 -11.45 0.45
C THR A 790 -0.21 -11.16 0.24
N PRO A 791 -1.15 -11.73 1.03
CA PRO A 791 -2.58 -11.43 0.88
C PRO A 791 -3.05 -10.18 1.61
N GLU A 792 -2.21 -9.54 2.40
CA GLU A 792 -2.54 -8.27 3.04
C GLU A 792 -2.11 -7.14 2.13
N ASP A 793 -2.63 -5.95 2.36
CA ASP A 793 -2.11 -4.71 1.84
C ASP A 793 -1.72 -3.75 2.93
N ILE A 794 -0.84 -2.83 2.57
CA ILE A 794 -0.44 -1.72 3.43
C ILE A 794 -0.84 -0.41 2.78
N THR A 795 -1.11 0.59 3.61
CA THR A 795 -1.39 1.96 3.16
C THR A 795 -0.11 2.62 2.64
N CYS A 796 -0.21 3.33 1.52
CA CYS A 796 0.86 4.00 0.78
C CYS A 796 1.92 3.10 0.11
N GLY A 797 2.14 3.33 -1.18
CA GLY A 797 3.07 2.58 -2.05
C GLY A 797 4.57 2.87 -1.82
N PHE A 798 5.00 3.02 -0.57
CA PHE A 798 6.41 3.23 -0.21
C PHE A 798 7.23 1.95 -0.26
N ILE A 799 6.64 0.83 0.18
CA ILE A 799 7.32 -0.42 0.46
C ILE A 799 6.69 -1.52 -0.39
N ASP A 800 7.53 -2.28 -1.09
CA ASP A 800 7.11 -3.47 -1.83
C ASP A 800 6.76 -4.63 -0.86
N VAL A 801 6.04 -5.66 -1.35
CA VAL A 801 5.67 -6.83 -0.55
C VAL A 801 6.88 -7.55 0.07
N THR A 802 8.04 -7.45 -0.58
CA THR A 802 9.33 -7.99 -0.10
C THR A 802 9.95 -7.24 1.07
N GLY A 803 9.39 -6.08 1.42
CA GLY A 803 9.91 -5.20 2.47
C GLY A 803 10.96 -4.20 2.00
N ILE A 804 11.24 -4.18 0.69
CA ILE A 804 12.20 -3.28 0.04
C ILE A 804 11.49 -1.98 -0.40
N PRO A 805 12.08 -0.80 -0.12
CA PRO A 805 11.60 0.49 -0.62
C PRO A 805 11.45 0.56 -2.15
N GLY A 806 10.28 1.01 -2.60
CA GLY A 806 9.96 1.23 -4.01
C GLY A 806 10.05 2.70 -4.46
N PRO A 807 9.39 3.06 -5.58
CA PRO A 807 9.42 4.42 -6.15
C PRO A 807 9.03 5.55 -5.18
N GLY A 808 8.13 5.29 -4.23
CA GLY A 808 7.69 6.28 -3.25
C GLY A 808 8.82 6.82 -2.36
N ILE A 809 9.72 5.95 -1.88
CA ILE A 809 10.85 6.36 -1.03
C ILE A 809 11.89 7.14 -1.84
N ALA A 810 12.14 6.72 -3.09
CA ALA A 810 13.05 7.45 -3.98
C ALA A 810 12.55 8.87 -4.30
N ALA A 811 11.27 9.00 -4.67
CA ALA A 811 10.63 10.29 -4.92
C ALA A 811 10.57 11.16 -3.65
N HIS A 812 10.36 10.56 -2.48
CA HIS A 812 10.38 11.29 -1.21
C HIS A 812 11.77 11.86 -0.90
N ALA A 813 12.83 11.05 -1.02
CA ALA A 813 14.20 11.52 -0.80
C ALA A 813 14.60 12.63 -1.80
N ALA A 814 14.17 12.49 -3.06
CA ALA A 814 14.34 13.53 -4.07
C ALA A 814 13.61 14.82 -3.67
N MET A 815 12.34 14.74 -3.29
CA MET A 815 11.56 15.87 -2.80
C MET A 815 12.26 16.59 -1.64
N VAL A 816 12.75 15.84 -0.64
CA VAL A 816 13.50 16.41 0.50
C VAL A 816 14.73 17.16 -0.01
N SER A 817 15.53 16.56 -0.90
CA SER A 817 16.73 17.21 -1.46
C SER A 817 16.44 18.52 -2.20
N GLN A 818 15.24 18.67 -2.76
CA GLN A 818 14.88 19.85 -3.55
C GLN A 818 14.31 20.98 -2.70
N VAL A 819 13.54 20.67 -1.64
CA VAL A 819 12.78 21.69 -0.92
C VAL A 819 13.04 21.75 0.58
N GLU A 820 13.86 20.90 1.20
CA GLU A 820 14.08 20.87 2.67
C GLU A 820 14.33 22.26 3.26
N ASP A 821 15.32 22.95 2.70
CA ASP A 821 15.79 24.26 3.16
C ASP A 821 15.04 25.45 2.53
N ALA A 822 13.94 25.18 1.82
CA ALA A 822 13.13 26.20 1.15
C ALA A 822 11.78 26.39 1.86
N ASN A 823 11.39 27.65 2.05
CA ASN A 823 10.11 28.02 2.65
C ASN A 823 9.02 28.10 1.59
N GLY A 824 7.82 27.60 1.90
CA GLY A 824 6.64 27.79 1.06
C GLY A 824 6.29 29.28 0.93
N THR A 825 6.05 29.73 -0.29
CA THR A 825 5.69 31.12 -0.61
C THR A 825 4.33 31.25 -1.29
N GLY A 826 3.65 30.13 -1.52
CA GLY A 826 2.31 30.09 -2.09
C GLY A 826 2.15 29.01 -3.14
N PHE A 827 0.92 28.87 -3.59
CA PHE A 827 0.50 27.91 -4.60
C PHE A 827 -0.42 28.61 -5.59
N GLU A 828 -0.31 28.27 -6.88
CA GLU A 828 -1.17 28.83 -7.92
C GLU A 828 -1.62 27.79 -8.93
N THR A 829 -2.64 28.16 -9.72
CA THR A 829 -3.11 27.40 -10.86
C THR A 829 -3.19 28.32 -12.07
N ARG A 830 -2.54 27.90 -13.16
CA ARG A 830 -2.54 28.59 -14.44
C ARG A 830 -3.24 27.73 -15.48
N VAL A 831 -3.88 28.38 -16.46
CA VAL A 831 -4.40 27.70 -17.64
C VAL A 831 -3.52 28.07 -18.82
N ILE A 832 -2.86 27.08 -19.41
CA ILE A 832 -1.98 27.23 -20.58
C ILE A 832 -2.46 26.24 -21.62
N GLU A 833 -2.87 26.73 -22.80
CA GLU A 833 -3.43 25.87 -23.87
C GLU A 833 -4.58 24.96 -23.39
N ASN A 834 -5.49 25.49 -22.56
CA ASN A 834 -6.59 24.76 -21.91
C ASN A 834 -6.15 23.64 -20.93
N ILE A 835 -4.87 23.56 -20.59
CA ILE A 835 -4.34 22.63 -19.58
C ILE A 835 -4.17 23.39 -18.26
N ARG A 836 -4.71 22.83 -17.17
CA ARG A 836 -4.50 23.33 -15.81
C ARG A 836 -3.11 22.90 -15.32
N VAL A 837 -2.21 23.87 -15.22
CA VAL A 837 -0.87 23.73 -14.66
C VAL A 837 -0.92 24.21 -13.21
N ARG A 838 -0.48 23.34 -12.30
CA ARG A 838 -0.37 23.64 -10.86
C ARG A 838 1.08 23.95 -10.55
N VAL A 839 1.29 25.00 -9.74
CA VAL A 839 2.64 25.43 -9.36
C VAL A 839 2.69 25.68 -7.87
N ALA A 840 3.63 25.02 -7.20
CA ALA A 840 3.98 25.27 -5.81
C ALA A 840 5.27 26.08 -5.75
N HIS A 841 5.27 27.18 -5.01
CA HIS A 841 6.38 28.13 -4.96
C HIS A 841 7.14 28.02 -3.64
N PHE A 842 8.46 27.99 -3.73
CA PHE A 842 9.36 28.01 -2.59
C PHE A 842 10.51 29.00 -2.78
N ALA A 843 10.97 29.56 -1.68
CA ALA A 843 12.15 30.41 -1.65
C ALA A 843 13.18 29.85 -0.65
N GLY A 844 14.37 29.55 -1.15
CA GLY A 844 15.55 29.28 -0.33
C GLY A 844 16.38 30.56 -0.14
N ALA A 845 17.53 30.43 0.54
CA ALA A 845 18.40 31.58 0.82
C ALA A 845 19.03 32.22 -0.45
N LYS A 846 19.15 31.47 -1.55
CA LYS A 846 19.87 31.91 -2.76
C LYS A 846 19.09 31.73 -4.07
N GLU A 847 17.99 31.00 -4.03
CA GLU A 847 17.28 30.54 -5.23
C GLU A 847 15.81 30.34 -4.94
N LYS A 848 15.02 30.40 -6.01
CA LYS A 848 13.62 29.98 -6.04
C LYS A 848 13.55 28.51 -6.45
N VAL A 849 12.67 27.75 -5.82
CA VAL A 849 12.31 26.39 -6.24
C VAL A 849 10.82 26.41 -6.55
N ASP A 850 10.45 26.11 -7.79
CA ASP A 850 9.07 25.92 -8.22
C ASP A 850 8.84 24.45 -8.55
N VAL A 851 7.68 23.90 -8.18
CA VAL A 851 7.30 22.52 -8.52
C VAL A 851 6.08 22.56 -9.41
N TYR A 852 6.20 22.00 -10.61
CA TYR A 852 5.17 22.02 -11.66
C TYR A 852 4.57 20.64 -11.88
N TRP A 853 3.26 20.58 -12.04
CA TRP A 853 2.54 19.39 -12.54
C TRP A 853 1.26 19.78 -13.26
N ALA A 854 0.70 18.84 -14.02
CA ALA A 854 -0.52 19.03 -14.80
C ALA A 854 -1.29 17.71 -14.96
N GLU A 855 -2.59 17.80 -15.21
CA GLU A 855 -3.42 16.61 -15.49
C GLU A 855 -3.09 16.02 -16.88
N ASN A 856 -2.74 16.88 -17.83
CA ASN A 856 -2.36 16.50 -19.18
C ASN A 856 -0.94 16.95 -19.48
N SER A 857 -0.25 16.19 -20.33
CA SER A 857 1.12 16.46 -20.72
C SER A 857 1.25 17.81 -21.45
N LEU A 858 2.18 18.64 -20.99
CA LEU A 858 2.52 19.93 -21.60
C LEU A 858 4.04 20.11 -21.61
N ALA A 859 4.62 20.54 -22.74
CA ALA A 859 6.05 20.82 -22.81
C ALA A 859 6.44 21.95 -21.84
N LEU A 860 7.46 21.74 -21.01
CA LEU A 860 7.88 22.70 -19.99
C LEU A 860 8.29 24.05 -20.60
N ALA A 861 8.87 24.04 -21.80
CA ALA A 861 9.25 25.24 -22.54
C ALA A 861 8.06 26.18 -22.84
N LYS A 862 6.83 25.65 -22.94
CA LYS A 862 5.61 26.46 -23.11
C LYS A 862 5.20 27.18 -21.81
N VAL A 863 5.68 26.70 -20.66
CA VAL A 863 5.37 27.25 -19.34
C VAL A 863 6.44 28.24 -18.89
N LEU A 864 7.71 27.91 -19.07
CA LEU A 864 8.84 28.75 -18.63
C LEU A 864 9.32 29.74 -19.70
N GLY A 865 8.96 29.50 -20.97
CA GLY A 865 9.49 30.24 -22.12
C GLY A 865 10.82 29.67 -22.62
N PRO A 866 11.18 29.94 -23.89
CA PRO A 866 12.38 29.39 -24.52
C PRO A 866 13.70 29.99 -23.99
N SER A 867 13.64 31.14 -23.32
CA SER A 867 14.78 31.86 -22.75
C SER A 867 14.98 31.61 -21.25
N PHE A 868 14.33 30.59 -20.68
CA PHE A 868 14.44 30.29 -19.26
C PHE A 868 15.85 29.85 -18.88
N GLU A 869 16.45 30.56 -17.92
CA GLU A 869 17.74 30.22 -17.33
C GLU A 869 17.53 29.59 -15.94
N GLY A 870 17.75 28.28 -15.84
CA GLY A 870 17.61 27.55 -14.59
C GLY A 870 17.89 26.07 -14.72
N LYS A 871 17.74 25.34 -13.62
CA LYS A 871 17.90 23.89 -13.56
C LYS A 871 16.55 23.22 -13.42
N VAL A 872 16.34 22.13 -14.14
CA VAL A 872 15.10 21.36 -14.12
C VAL A 872 15.42 19.94 -13.69
N PHE A 873 14.58 19.35 -12.85
CA PHE A 873 14.75 17.99 -12.36
C PHE A 873 13.44 17.20 -12.44
N ASP A 874 13.53 15.91 -12.75
CA ASP A 874 12.40 14.99 -12.68
C ASP A 874 11.97 14.72 -11.23
N VAL A 875 10.89 13.94 -11.05
CA VAL A 875 10.35 13.57 -9.73
C VAL A 875 11.36 12.79 -8.85
N MET A 876 12.37 12.16 -9.46
CA MET A 876 13.44 11.42 -8.79
C MET A 876 14.68 12.30 -8.51
N GLY A 877 14.66 13.57 -8.91
CA GLY A 877 15.74 14.53 -8.69
C GLY A 877 16.85 14.50 -9.75
N ASN A 878 16.63 13.85 -10.90
CA ASN A 878 17.61 13.82 -11.98
C ASN A 878 17.46 15.03 -12.91
N PRO A 879 18.58 15.61 -13.41
CA PRO A 879 18.52 16.77 -14.27
C PRO A 879 17.83 16.47 -15.61
N LEU A 880 16.96 17.38 -16.04
CA LEU A 880 16.27 17.37 -17.33
C LEU A 880 16.70 18.56 -18.18
N SER A 881 16.79 18.36 -19.50
CA SER A 881 16.90 19.47 -20.45
C SER A 881 15.53 20.08 -20.70
N VAL A 882 15.39 21.41 -20.58
CA VAL A 882 14.12 22.14 -20.78
C VAL A 882 13.37 21.75 -22.07
N PRO A 883 14.02 21.63 -23.26
CA PRO A 883 13.31 21.30 -24.50
C PRO A 883 12.66 19.91 -24.51
N ASN A 884 13.17 18.98 -23.71
CA ASN A 884 12.68 17.60 -23.62
C ASN A 884 11.87 17.35 -22.35
N ALA A 885 11.72 18.36 -21.47
CA ALA A 885 10.98 18.22 -20.24
C ALA A 885 9.48 18.41 -20.48
N VAL A 886 8.69 17.53 -19.88
CA VAL A 886 7.22 17.55 -19.96
C VAL A 886 6.68 17.68 -18.55
N ILE A 887 5.75 18.61 -18.35
CA ILE A 887 4.92 18.68 -17.15
C ILE A 887 3.72 17.77 -17.38
N GLY A 888 3.46 16.85 -16.46
CA GLY A 888 2.32 15.96 -16.49
C GLY A 888 1.98 15.50 -15.08
N GLU A 889 1.51 14.25 -14.94
CA GLU A 889 1.16 13.70 -13.63
C GLU A 889 2.35 13.62 -12.68
N TYR A 890 3.56 13.42 -13.22
CA TYR A 890 4.84 13.42 -12.51
C TYR A 890 5.35 14.86 -12.31
N PRO A 891 5.53 15.32 -11.06
CA PRO A 891 6.04 16.66 -10.80
C PRO A 891 7.46 16.87 -11.31
N VAL A 892 7.73 18.11 -11.71
CA VAL A 892 9.05 18.57 -12.14
C VAL A 892 9.50 19.70 -11.23
N TYR A 893 10.73 19.62 -10.72
CA TYR A 893 11.34 20.69 -9.90
C TYR A 893 12.10 21.65 -10.80
N VAL A 894 11.92 22.95 -10.59
CA VAL A 894 12.55 24.02 -11.36
C VAL A 894 13.25 24.98 -10.39
N ARG A 895 14.56 25.15 -10.56
CA ARG A 895 15.40 26.02 -9.73
C ARG A 895 15.93 27.18 -10.54
N SER A 896 15.72 28.39 -10.04
CA SER A 896 16.14 29.64 -10.69
C SER A 896 16.71 30.64 -9.67
N ALA A 897 17.49 31.60 -10.14
CA ALA A 897 18.00 32.66 -9.28
C ALA A 897 16.83 33.47 -8.69
N LEU A 898 17.00 33.99 -7.47
CA LEU A 898 16.07 34.99 -6.95
C LEU A 898 16.17 36.22 -7.87
N ASN A 899 15.06 36.61 -8.52
CA ASN A 899 14.99 37.89 -9.22
C ASN A 899 15.33 38.98 -8.20
N ARG A 900 16.46 39.68 -8.42
CA ARG A 900 16.88 40.81 -7.58
C ARG A 900 16.10 42.06 -7.93
#